data_AF-A0A2K8SEQ9-F1
#
_entry.id   AF-A0A2K8SEQ9-F1
#
_cell.length_a   1.000
_cell.length_b   1.000
_cell.length_c   1.000
_cell.angle_alpha   90.00
_cell.angle_beta   90.00
_cell.angle_gamma   90.00
#
_symmetry.space_group_name_H-M   'P 1'
#
loop_
_entity.id
_entity.type
_entity.pdbx_description
1 polymer ?
#
loop_
_entity_poly.entity_id
_entity_poly.type
_entity_poly.pdbx_seq_one_letter_code
_entity_poly.pdbx_strand_id
1 'polypeptide(L)'
;MLKTHVKKLPKAKASKMDLSTKISILTITTIVLLILAVLVGFILYKSVPVFKEFSFFKFLFSGDWSPGKDGAGKYGLGKIILSTLMMMFFTLLFAIPLTIFSSLFITEYLKNRTKKFVVTVIQLLAGIPSVVFGLFALDQIGPIFVAMGAPTSGNMMTASFTLAFMALPTMITLSINAIEAVPEGHRYASLGLGMTKEKTTFGVVLVSAMPKIITAIITGVARIIGETMAVILIAGNSTKGLNTDDGFIGFIFSSIRTLAGTIGLEMLENHGSTHESALYAIGMVLFIIVILINLLIIAVGNINKKKSKSINKIKHKKIKVRKNNYEYDSHNLNILVQTYTEKRFGKKMESAILNFFMITSTTIIIGFTSWILLTVMFKGIGGFDPGAFIEIEGQRSGIFALLFTTILLVLGTIIFAIPLALIVAIYLAEYAHKDSKFAKVIRFSINVLASTPSIVFGVFGLSLFVVTMGIPMSVFASSLTMTIVILPSMITAFEDSITSVPSLYKEAAYGMGMTKTGVLFKIIIPNSTKGLVTGTILAVARIIGESAPVYLTLGTAVRMPSEGFFSSGATLTTQIYMMASEGNDPHTLGVAYQIALVTIFLVLGLNFLSKYIGVKLNPVHKKIPFKVKFKAFISIFTISHIKKVAKKTKKDTVSLYKKWISYFNIHRWKTYYKNSKVRNKVIKTIKLEAKNNSNKDVKKIAKEKEE
;
A
#
# COMPACT_ATOMS: atom_id res chain seq x y z
N MET A 1 30.07 20.82 24.44
CA MET A 1 29.46 22.08 23.97
C MET A 1 29.50 22.09 22.45
N LEU A 2 28.36 21.99 21.77
CA LEU A 2 28.16 22.36 20.35
C LEU A 2 26.65 22.56 20.19
N LYS A 3 26.15 23.71 20.66
CA LYS A 3 24.80 24.17 20.30
C LYS A 3 24.88 24.54 18.82
N THR A 4 24.43 23.67 17.93
CA THR A 4 24.15 24.05 16.54
C THR A 4 22.99 25.04 16.56
N HIS A 5 23.32 26.33 16.72
CA HIS A 5 22.41 27.40 16.33
C HIS A 5 22.10 27.20 14.86
N VAL A 6 20.86 26.80 14.56
CA VAL A 6 20.32 26.81 13.21
C VAL A 6 20.43 28.26 12.73
N LYS A 7 21.49 28.60 11.98
CA LYS A 7 21.66 29.94 11.39
C LYS A 7 20.41 30.19 10.55
N LYS A 8 19.69 31.28 10.86
CA LYS A 8 18.59 31.76 10.02
C LYS A 8 19.15 31.98 8.62
N LEU A 9 18.49 31.40 7.61
CA LEU A 9 18.85 31.54 6.21
C LEU A 9 19.07 33.02 5.85
N PRO A 10 20.05 33.36 4.99
CA PRO A 10 20.20 34.72 4.49
C PRO A 10 18.87 35.19 3.88
N LYS A 11 18.42 36.39 4.27
CA LYS A 11 17.14 36.94 3.81
C LYS A 11 17.25 37.19 2.30
N ALA A 12 16.54 36.41 1.51
CA ALA A 12 16.45 36.59 0.06
C ALA A 12 15.89 38.00 -0.27
N LYS A 13 16.41 38.62 -1.33
CA LYS A 13 15.91 39.90 -1.84
C LYS A 13 14.46 39.70 -2.32
N ALA A 14 13.50 40.40 -1.72
CA ALA A 14 12.09 40.29 -2.09
C ALA A 14 11.82 41.13 -3.34
N SER A 15 11.53 40.48 -4.47
CA SER A 15 11.09 41.16 -5.70
C SER A 15 9.57 41.35 -5.73
N LYS A 16 9.07 42.37 -6.45
CA LYS A 16 7.63 42.49 -6.78
C LYS A 16 7.09 41.22 -7.45
N MET A 17 7.94 40.55 -8.24
CA MET A 17 7.63 39.27 -8.88
C MET A 17 7.47 38.12 -7.88
N ASP A 18 8.18 38.16 -6.74
CA ASP A 18 8.03 37.15 -5.68
C ASP A 18 6.70 37.30 -4.94
N LEU A 19 6.21 38.54 -4.77
CA LEU A 19 4.91 38.80 -4.15
C LEU A 19 3.77 38.33 -5.05
N SER A 20 3.80 38.67 -6.34
CA SER A 20 2.82 38.21 -7.33
C SER A 20 2.78 36.68 -7.40
N THR A 21 3.94 36.02 -7.57
CA THR A 21 4.04 34.55 -7.61
C THR A 21 3.48 33.91 -6.33
N LYS A 22 3.80 34.46 -5.16
CA LYS A 22 3.30 33.97 -3.87
C LYS A 22 1.77 34.11 -3.75
N ILE A 23 1.21 35.23 -4.19
CA ILE A 23 -0.24 35.48 -4.17
C ILE A 23 -0.94 34.52 -5.12
N SER A 24 -0.48 34.39 -6.37
CA SER A 24 -1.08 33.46 -7.35
C SER A 24 -1.08 32.02 -6.84
N ILE A 25 0.04 31.56 -6.27
CA ILE A 25 0.16 30.22 -5.69
C ILE A 25 -0.83 30.04 -4.52
N LEU A 26 -0.95 31.04 -3.64
CA LEU A 26 -1.88 31.00 -2.51
C LEU A 26 -3.35 30.98 -2.96
N THR A 27 -3.71 31.81 -3.93
CA THR A 27 -5.07 31.88 -4.48
C THR A 27 -5.46 30.54 -5.10
N ILE A 28 -4.60 29.97 -5.95
CA ILE A 28 -4.86 28.68 -6.61
C ILE A 28 -4.93 27.55 -5.59
N THR A 29 -4.05 27.55 -4.59
CA THR A 29 -4.13 26.56 -3.49
C THR A 29 -5.45 26.67 -2.73
N THR A 30 -5.93 27.88 -2.51
CA THR A 30 -7.21 28.13 -1.83
C THR A 30 -8.40 27.70 -2.69
N ILE A 31 -8.35 27.93 -4.01
CA ILE A 31 -9.35 27.44 -4.97
C ILE A 31 -9.41 25.91 -4.97
N VAL A 32 -8.25 25.24 -5.02
CA VAL A 32 -8.20 23.77 -4.96
C VAL A 32 -8.87 23.28 -3.67
N LEU A 33 -8.54 23.85 -2.51
CA LEU A 33 -9.21 23.49 -1.25
C LEU A 33 -10.71 23.76 -1.27
N LEU A 34 -11.14 24.86 -1.89
CA LEU A 34 -12.55 25.19 -2.03
C LEU A 34 -13.26 24.16 -2.89
N ILE A 35 -12.67 23.70 -3.99
CA ILE A 35 -13.23 22.60 -4.81
C ILE A 35 -13.40 21.34 -3.95
N LEU A 36 -12.40 21.00 -3.13
CA LEU A 36 -12.48 19.83 -2.24
C LEU A 36 -13.54 20.01 -1.14
N ALA A 37 -13.68 21.22 -0.59
CA ALA A 37 -14.69 21.52 0.42
C ALA A 37 -16.11 21.52 -0.18
N VAL A 38 -16.26 22.02 -1.41
CA VAL A 38 -17.50 21.96 -2.19
C VAL A 38 -17.90 20.51 -2.44
N LEU A 39 -16.96 19.62 -2.77
CA LEU A 39 -17.25 18.19 -2.91
C LEU A 39 -17.91 17.61 -1.67
N VAL A 40 -17.32 17.86 -0.50
CA VAL A 40 -17.85 17.35 0.78
C VAL A 40 -19.20 18.00 1.10
N GLY A 41 -19.27 19.33 1.00
CA GLY A 41 -20.49 20.09 1.27
C GLY A 41 -21.65 19.69 0.35
N PHE A 42 -21.35 19.37 -0.91
CA PHE A 42 -22.33 18.95 -1.89
C PHE A 42 -22.91 17.57 -1.58
N ILE A 43 -22.06 16.59 -1.22
CA ILE A 43 -22.52 15.26 -0.79
C ILE A 43 -23.40 15.37 0.46
N LEU A 44 -22.98 16.19 1.42
CA LEU A 44 -23.78 16.47 2.62
C LEU A 44 -25.12 17.09 2.25
N TYR A 45 -25.13 18.10 1.38
CA TYR A 45 -26.36 18.76 0.94
C TYR A 45 -27.34 17.81 0.25
N LYS A 46 -26.86 17.03 -0.73
CA LYS A 46 -27.70 16.08 -1.49
C LYS A 46 -28.22 14.91 -0.67
N SER A 47 -27.59 14.60 0.46
CA SER A 47 -28.06 13.57 1.38
C SER A 47 -29.15 14.03 2.36
N VAL A 48 -29.34 15.35 2.57
CA VAL A 48 -30.34 15.87 3.52
C VAL A 48 -31.79 15.40 3.23
N PRO A 49 -32.28 15.32 1.97
CA PRO A 49 -33.65 14.93 1.68
C PRO A 49 -34.05 13.57 2.28
N VAL A 50 -33.19 12.54 2.23
CA VAL A 50 -33.51 11.22 2.81
C VAL A 50 -33.76 11.32 4.32
N PHE A 51 -33.07 12.24 5.01
CA PHE A 51 -33.19 12.39 6.46
C PHE A 51 -34.44 13.15 6.90
N LYS A 52 -35.19 13.75 5.97
CA LYS A 52 -36.51 14.32 6.25
C LYS A 52 -37.57 13.22 6.36
N GLU A 53 -37.40 12.14 5.62
CA GLU A 53 -38.33 10.99 5.61
C GLU A 53 -37.89 9.87 6.57
N PHE A 54 -36.58 9.67 6.74
CA PHE A 54 -36.00 8.64 7.60
C PHE A 54 -35.05 9.24 8.63
N SER A 55 -35.25 8.96 9.92
CA SER A 55 -34.28 9.37 10.96
C SER A 55 -32.89 8.77 10.68
N PHE A 56 -31.83 9.58 10.85
CA PHE A 56 -30.44 9.18 10.61
C PHE A 56 -30.05 7.86 11.30
N PHE A 57 -30.43 7.69 12.57
CA PHE A 57 -30.13 6.45 13.31
C PHE A 57 -30.94 5.26 12.78
N LYS A 58 -32.20 5.48 12.39
CA LYS A 58 -33.03 4.43 11.78
C LYS A 58 -32.46 4.01 10.42
N PHE A 59 -31.98 4.96 9.62
CA PHE A 59 -31.31 4.69 8.35
C PHE A 59 -30.02 3.86 8.54
N LEU A 60 -29.20 4.19 9.54
CA LEU A 60 -27.95 3.47 9.83
C LEU A 60 -28.15 2.06 10.38
N PHE A 61 -29.10 1.87 11.31
CA PHE A 61 -29.24 0.62 12.05
C PHE A 61 -30.36 -0.29 11.52
N SER A 62 -31.26 0.19 10.66
CA SER A 62 -32.28 -0.69 10.05
C SER A 62 -31.67 -1.59 8.97
N GLY A 63 -32.23 -2.79 8.81
CA GLY A 63 -31.63 -3.86 8.02
C GLY A 63 -32.21 -4.09 6.63
N ASP A 64 -33.26 -3.39 6.24
CA ASP A 64 -33.95 -3.64 4.97
C ASP A 64 -33.57 -2.59 3.94
N TRP A 65 -32.72 -2.97 2.98
CA TRP A 65 -32.45 -2.19 1.77
C TRP A 65 -33.33 -2.70 0.63
N SER A 66 -34.44 -2.01 0.40
CA SER A 66 -35.39 -2.31 -0.66
C SER A 66 -35.91 -0.99 -1.26
N PRO A 67 -35.17 -0.39 -2.21
CA PRO A 67 -35.67 0.76 -2.94
C PRO A 67 -36.94 0.37 -3.70
N GLY A 68 -38.01 1.15 -3.52
CA GLY A 68 -39.27 0.98 -4.25
C GLY A 68 -39.32 1.94 -5.44
N LYS A 69 -40.18 1.65 -6.43
CA LYS A 69 -40.50 2.62 -7.49
C LYS A 69 -41.08 3.89 -6.86
N ASP A 70 -40.70 5.05 -7.38
CA ASP A 70 -41.14 6.38 -6.93
C ASP A 70 -40.77 6.75 -5.48
N GLY A 71 -39.68 6.19 -4.95
CA GLY A 71 -39.14 6.60 -3.65
C GLY A 71 -39.80 5.96 -2.43
N ALA A 72 -40.93 5.24 -2.58
CA ALA A 72 -41.68 4.55 -1.51
C ALA A 72 -41.00 3.26 -0.99
N GLY A 73 -39.67 3.25 -0.92
CA GLY A 73 -38.85 2.11 -0.49
C GLY A 73 -38.45 2.16 0.99
N LYS A 74 -37.90 1.04 1.49
CA LYS A 74 -37.20 0.99 2.78
C LYS A 74 -35.71 1.18 2.55
N TYR A 75 -35.10 2.13 3.25
CA TYR A 75 -33.68 2.42 3.16
C TYR A 75 -32.98 2.13 4.48
N GLY A 76 -32.57 0.88 4.68
CA GLY A 76 -31.78 0.44 5.83
C GLY A 76 -30.37 -0.01 5.47
N LEU A 77 -29.36 0.64 6.06
CA LEU A 77 -27.95 0.36 5.78
C LEU A 77 -27.29 -0.65 6.73
N GLY A 78 -27.93 -1.03 7.83
CA GLY A 78 -27.30 -1.81 8.90
C GLY A 78 -26.67 -3.11 8.40
N LYS A 79 -27.37 -3.87 7.55
CA LYS A 79 -26.84 -5.11 6.95
C LYS A 79 -25.70 -4.86 5.97
N ILE A 80 -25.73 -3.77 5.21
CA ILE A 80 -24.69 -3.40 4.22
C ILE A 80 -23.41 -2.93 4.95
N ILE A 81 -23.57 -2.13 6.01
CA ILE A 81 -22.46 -1.70 6.88
C ILE A 81 -21.83 -2.93 7.53
N LEU A 82 -22.63 -3.81 8.13
CA LEU A 82 -22.14 -5.03 8.77
C LEU A 82 -21.41 -5.93 7.77
N SER A 83 -21.95 -6.10 6.57
CA SER A 83 -21.31 -6.87 5.49
C SER A 83 -19.96 -6.28 5.08
N THR A 84 -19.88 -4.95 4.93
CA THR A 84 -18.63 -4.25 4.58
C THR A 84 -17.57 -4.41 5.69
N LEU A 85 -17.99 -4.32 6.96
CA LEU A 85 -17.09 -4.51 8.10
C LEU A 85 -16.61 -5.95 8.23
N MET A 86 -17.47 -6.95 8.03
CA MET A 86 -17.08 -8.36 8.07
C MET A 86 -16.13 -8.72 6.94
N MET A 87 -16.42 -8.27 5.71
CA MET A 87 -15.51 -8.44 4.57
C MET A 87 -14.13 -7.85 4.88
N MET A 88 -14.09 -6.64 5.46
CA MET A 88 -12.84 -5.98 5.84
C MET A 88 -12.10 -6.74 6.94
N PHE A 89 -12.80 -7.25 7.95
CA PHE A 89 -12.21 -8.04 9.02
C PHE A 89 -11.47 -9.27 8.48
N PHE A 90 -12.13 -10.08 7.63
CA PHE A 90 -11.50 -11.23 6.99
C PHE A 90 -10.36 -10.83 6.04
N THR A 91 -10.50 -9.72 5.31
CA THR A 91 -9.43 -9.18 4.45
C THR A 91 -8.17 -8.89 5.27
N LEU A 92 -8.32 -8.23 6.43
CA LEU A 92 -7.20 -7.86 7.29
C LEU A 92 -6.57 -9.04 8.00
N LEU A 93 -7.37 -10.07 8.31
CA LEU A 93 -6.88 -11.34 8.86
C LEU A 93 -5.82 -11.97 7.96
N PHE A 94 -5.99 -11.88 6.62
CA PHE A 94 -4.99 -12.33 5.65
C PHE A 94 -3.89 -11.29 5.39
N ALA A 95 -4.27 -10.03 5.17
CA ALA A 95 -3.35 -8.99 4.70
C ALA A 95 -2.29 -8.59 5.75
N ILE A 96 -2.66 -8.50 7.03
CA ILE A 96 -1.76 -8.00 8.09
C ILE A 96 -0.60 -8.97 8.35
N PRO A 97 -0.81 -10.28 8.58
CA PRO A 97 0.29 -11.20 8.80
C PRO A 97 1.24 -11.26 7.60
N LEU A 98 0.68 -11.38 6.38
CA LEU A 98 1.46 -11.42 5.15
C LEU A 98 2.31 -10.16 4.97
N THR A 99 1.76 -8.98 5.28
CA THR A 99 2.48 -7.70 5.23
C THR A 99 3.65 -7.66 6.21
N ILE A 100 3.40 -7.96 7.49
CA ILE A 100 4.41 -7.84 8.55
C ILE A 100 5.55 -8.83 8.30
N PHE A 101 5.24 -10.10 8.06
CA PHE A 101 6.26 -11.13 7.85
C PHE A 101 7.05 -10.90 6.56
N SER A 102 6.37 -10.56 5.45
CA SER A 102 7.06 -10.33 4.18
C SER A 102 7.95 -9.08 4.22
N SER A 103 7.48 -7.98 4.80
CA SER A 103 8.28 -6.74 4.89
C SER A 103 9.54 -6.89 5.75
N LEU A 104 9.46 -7.64 6.86
CA LEU A 104 10.62 -7.99 7.69
C LEU A 104 11.60 -8.88 6.92
N PHE A 105 11.11 -9.91 6.23
CA PHE A 105 11.97 -10.79 5.43
C PHE A 105 12.71 -10.03 4.32
N ILE A 106 11.97 -9.22 3.56
CA ILE A 106 12.49 -8.44 2.45
C ILE A 106 13.56 -7.46 2.91
N THR A 107 13.37 -6.84 4.07
CA THR A 107 14.26 -5.78 4.56
C THR A 107 15.48 -6.32 5.30
N GLU A 108 15.29 -7.31 6.18
CA GLU A 108 16.32 -7.76 7.11
C GLU A 108 17.08 -9.01 6.60
N TYR A 109 16.49 -9.84 5.74
CA TYR A 109 17.07 -11.14 5.33
C TYR A 109 17.52 -11.18 3.86
N LEU A 110 16.83 -10.47 2.96
CA LEU A 110 17.20 -10.49 1.54
C LEU A 110 18.44 -9.63 1.24
N LYS A 111 19.31 -10.16 0.37
CA LYS A 111 20.40 -9.38 -0.24
C LYS A 111 19.83 -8.26 -1.10
N ASN A 112 20.55 -7.14 -1.22
CA ASN A 112 20.07 -5.94 -1.90
C ASN A 112 19.59 -6.17 -3.36
N ARG A 113 20.17 -7.13 -4.09
CA ARG A 113 19.70 -7.52 -5.44
C ARG A 113 18.35 -8.24 -5.41
N THR A 114 18.22 -9.28 -4.58
CA THR A 114 16.99 -10.05 -4.43
C THR A 114 15.87 -9.19 -3.84
N LYS A 115 16.19 -8.33 -2.87
CA LYS A 115 15.27 -7.34 -2.32
C LYS A 115 14.65 -6.47 -3.43
N LYS A 116 15.48 -5.86 -4.28
CA LYS A 116 15.00 -5.05 -5.42
C LYS A 116 14.11 -5.84 -6.37
N PHE A 117 14.46 -7.10 -6.64
CA PHE A 117 13.64 -7.98 -7.47
C PHE A 117 12.27 -8.27 -6.84
N VAL A 118 12.24 -8.71 -5.57
CA VAL A 118 10.98 -9.01 -4.85
C VAL A 118 10.10 -7.77 -4.73
N VAL A 119 10.68 -6.62 -4.39
CA VAL A 119 9.94 -5.34 -4.36
C VAL A 119 9.39 -4.99 -5.74
N THR A 120 10.14 -5.24 -6.81
CA THR A 120 9.64 -5.03 -8.18
C THR A 120 8.44 -5.93 -8.48
N VAL A 121 8.49 -7.22 -8.13
CA VAL A 121 7.36 -8.14 -8.32
C VAL A 121 6.14 -7.68 -7.53
N ILE A 122 6.30 -7.27 -6.27
CA ILE A 122 5.21 -6.74 -5.45
C ILE A 122 4.64 -5.45 -6.07
N GLN A 123 5.48 -4.60 -6.66
CA GLN A 123 5.04 -3.39 -7.37
C GLN A 123 4.29 -3.71 -8.67
N LEU A 124 4.55 -4.85 -9.33
CA LEU A 124 3.75 -5.27 -10.48
C LEU A 124 2.31 -5.52 -10.07
N LEU A 125 2.08 -6.11 -8.89
CA LEU A 125 0.74 -6.34 -8.34
C LEU A 125 -0.01 -5.02 -8.10
N ALA A 126 0.69 -3.94 -7.72
CA ALA A 126 0.09 -2.61 -7.58
C ALA A 126 -0.32 -1.98 -8.92
N GLY A 127 0.29 -2.42 -10.02
CA GLY A 127 0.02 -1.94 -11.38
C GLY A 127 -1.11 -2.70 -12.08
N ILE A 128 -1.66 -3.75 -11.48
CA ILE A 128 -2.82 -4.46 -12.03
C ILE A 128 -4.08 -3.65 -11.69
N PRO A 129 -4.91 -3.26 -12.67
CA PRO A 129 -6.18 -2.60 -12.43
C PRO A 129 -7.12 -3.46 -11.57
N SER A 130 -7.97 -2.84 -10.77
CA SER A 130 -8.80 -3.56 -9.82
C SER A 130 -9.85 -4.46 -10.46
N VAL A 131 -10.40 -4.03 -11.60
CA VAL A 131 -11.35 -4.84 -12.36
C VAL A 131 -10.71 -6.11 -12.90
N VAL A 132 -9.41 -6.09 -13.21
CA VAL A 132 -8.66 -7.29 -13.62
C VAL A 132 -8.52 -8.26 -12.46
N PHE A 133 -8.35 -7.77 -11.22
CA PHE A 133 -8.44 -8.62 -10.03
C PHE A 133 -9.84 -9.24 -9.90
N GLY A 134 -10.91 -8.47 -10.15
CA GLY A 134 -12.29 -8.95 -10.12
C GLY A 134 -12.54 -10.08 -11.12
N LEU A 135 -12.16 -9.87 -12.40
CA LEU A 135 -12.25 -10.88 -13.45
C LEU A 135 -11.45 -12.15 -13.09
N PHE A 136 -10.19 -11.99 -12.68
CA PHE A 136 -9.33 -13.11 -12.25
C PHE A 136 -9.93 -13.87 -11.08
N ALA A 137 -10.47 -13.15 -10.08
CA ALA A 137 -11.02 -13.76 -8.89
C ALA A 137 -12.32 -14.52 -9.18
N LEU A 138 -13.21 -14.00 -10.02
CA LEU A 138 -14.42 -14.71 -10.44
C LEU A 138 -14.10 -16.05 -11.12
N ASP A 139 -13.08 -16.06 -11.97
CA ASP A 139 -12.74 -17.21 -12.80
C ASP A 139 -11.76 -18.21 -12.14
N GLN A 140 -10.88 -17.75 -11.25
CA GLN A 140 -9.86 -18.60 -10.61
C GLN A 140 -10.12 -18.84 -9.12
N ILE A 141 -10.43 -17.79 -8.36
CA ILE A 141 -10.57 -17.87 -6.89
C ILE A 141 -11.96 -18.37 -6.51
N GLY A 142 -13.00 -17.89 -7.19
CA GLY A 142 -14.39 -18.26 -6.94
C GLY A 142 -14.62 -19.77 -7.03
N PRO A 143 -14.21 -20.46 -8.10
CA PRO A 143 -14.36 -21.91 -8.22
C PRO A 143 -13.63 -22.70 -7.12
N ILE A 144 -12.50 -22.20 -6.62
CA ILE A 144 -11.81 -22.84 -5.48
C ILE A 144 -12.68 -22.80 -4.23
N PHE A 145 -13.33 -21.65 -3.95
CA PHE A 145 -14.22 -21.56 -2.79
C PHE A 145 -15.54 -22.31 -3.01
N VAL A 146 -16.04 -22.40 -4.24
CA VAL A 146 -17.17 -23.29 -4.58
C VAL A 146 -16.81 -24.75 -4.30
N ALA A 147 -15.60 -25.19 -4.67
CA ALA A 147 -15.10 -26.52 -4.34
C ALA A 147 -14.93 -26.76 -2.82
N MET A 148 -14.80 -25.69 -2.02
CA MET A 148 -14.77 -25.74 -0.56
C MET A 148 -16.17 -25.66 0.09
N GLY A 149 -17.24 -25.60 -0.70
CA GLY A 149 -18.63 -25.57 -0.23
C GLY A 149 -19.35 -24.23 -0.34
N ALA A 150 -18.80 -23.24 -1.05
CA ALA A 150 -19.50 -21.99 -1.32
C ALA A 150 -20.63 -22.18 -2.37
N PRO A 151 -21.78 -21.50 -2.22
CA PRO A 151 -22.91 -21.66 -3.14
C PRO A 151 -22.66 -21.02 -4.53
N THR A 152 -21.86 -19.95 -4.57
CA THR A 152 -21.57 -19.17 -5.78
C THR A 152 -20.11 -18.75 -5.81
N SER A 153 -19.56 -18.51 -7.01
CA SER A 153 -18.21 -17.98 -7.18
C SER A 153 -18.06 -16.58 -6.56
N GLY A 154 -19.12 -15.76 -6.67
CA GLY A 154 -19.23 -14.48 -5.98
C GLY A 154 -19.73 -14.64 -4.55
N ASN A 155 -18.85 -14.47 -3.57
CA ASN A 155 -19.14 -14.58 -2.15
C ASN A 155 -18.17 -13.73 -1.31
N MET A 156 -18.48 -13.52 -0.02
CA MET A 156 -17.67 -12.70 0.88
C MET A 156 -16.22 -13.18 0.97
N MET A 157 -15.97 -14.49 1.01
CA MET A 157 -14.61 -15.02 1.14
C MET A 157 -13.78 -14.80 -0.13
N THR A 158 -14.35 -15.00 -1.32
CA THR A 158 -13.73 -14.65 -2.61
C THR A 158 -13.36 -13.17 -2.62
N ALA A 159 -14.26 -12.30 -2.16
CA ALA A 159 -14.00 -10.87 -2.04
C ALA A 159 -12.87 -10.55 -1.06
N SER A 160 -12.96 -11.04 0.17
CA SER A 160 -11.97 -10.79 1.23
C SER A 160 -10.58 -11.28 0.88
N PHE A 161 -10.46 -12.48 0.29
CA PHE A 161 -9.17 -13.03 -0.11
C PHE A 161 -8.55 -12.19 -1.25
N THR A 162 -9.33 -11.85 -2.27
CA THR A 162 -8.85 -11.05 -3.41
C THR A 162 -8.42 -9.64 -2.98
N LEU A 163 -9.24 -8.97 -2.17
CA LEU A 163 -8.93 -7.64 -1.64
C LEU A 163 -7.69 -7.64 -0.76
N ALA A 164 -7.41 -8.74 -0.05
CA ALA A 164 -6.21 -8.84 0.77
C ALA A 164 -4.97 -8.67 -0.10
N PHE A 165 -4.86 -9.45 -1.18
CA PHE A 165 -3.74 -9.37 -2.12
C PHE A 165 -3.67 -8.04 -2.86
N MET A 166 -4.81 -7.41 -3.14
CA MET A 166 -4.85 -6.09 -3.76
C MET A 166 -4.27 -5.00 -2.84
N ALA A 167 -4.45 -5.12 -1.51
CA ALA A 167 -3.93 -4.16 -0.53
C ALA A 167 -2.46 -4.41 -0.15
N LEU A 168 -1.93 -5.62 -0.35
CA LEU A 168 -0.56 -5.98 0.04
C LEU A 168 0.53 -5.07 -0.54
N PRO A 169 0.52 -4.66 -1.83
CA PRO A 169 1.62 -3.87 -2.38
C PRO A 169 1.84 -2.53 -1.69
N THR A 170 0.75 -1.84 -1.33
CA THR A 170 0.82 -0.56 -0.63
C THR A 170 1.27 -0.77 0.82
N MET A 171 0.66 -1.73 1.53
CA MET A 171 1.00 -2.05 2.91
C MET A 171 2.47 -2.49 3.05
N ILE A 172 2.97 -3.35 2.16
CA ILE A 172 4.35 -3.85 2.20
C ILE A 172 5.34 -2.75 1.86
N THR A 173 5.09 -1.95 0.81
CA THR A 173 6.03 -0.89 0.41
C THR A 173 6.20 0.15 1.52
N LEU A 174 5.09 0.57 2.15
CA LEU A 174 5.13 1.50 3.27
C LEU A 174 5.77 0.86 4.52
N SER A 175 5.55 -0.43 4.76
CA SER A 175 6.18 -1.16 5.87
C SER A 175 7.69 -1.34 5.67
N ILE A 176 8.18 -1.57 4.44
CA ILE A 176 9.61 -1.61 4.14
C ILE A 176 10.25 -0.25 4.47
N ASN A 177 9.64 0.85 4.02
CA ASN A 177 10.13 2.20 4.32
C ASN A 177 10.13 2.49 5.84
N ALA A 178 9.15 1.95 6.57
CA ALA A 178 9.08 2.05 8.02
C ALA A 178 10.24 1.33 8.72
N ILE A 179 10.56 0.11 8.28
CA ILE A 179 11.63 -0.74 8.85
C ILE A 179 13.02 -0.17 8.51
N GLU A 180 13.21 0.29 7.27
CA GLU A 180 14.47 0.93 6.84
C GLU A 180 14.76 2.24 7.59
N ALA A 181 13.71 2.95 8.02
CA ALA A 181 13.87 4.19 8.79
C ALA A 181 14.33 3.96 10.24
N VAL A 182 14.39 2.72 10.73
CA VAL A 182 14.94 2.40 12.06
C VAL A 182 16.47 2.61 12.04
N PRO A 183 17.04 3.40 12.97
CA PRO A 183 18.49 3.60 13.02
C PRO A 183 19.30 2.31 13.19
N GLU A 184 20.37 2.15 12.42
CA GLU A 184 21.30 1.01 12.48
C GLU A 184 21.89 0.79 13.88
N GLY A 185 22.07 1.85 14.66
CA GLY A 185 22.57 1.76 16.04
C GLY A 185 21.70 0.87 16.94
N HIS A 186 20.38 0.81 16.72
CA HIS A 186 19.50 -0.09 17.47
C HIS A 186 19.75 -1.57 17.11
N ARG A 187 20.06 -1.86 15.84
CA ARG A 187 20.40 -3.21 15.38
C ARG A 187 21.70 -3.67 16.00
N TYR A 188 22.76 -2.87 15.87
CA TYR A 188 24.08 -3.21 16.40
C TYR A 188 24.12 -3.30 17.92
N ALA A 189 23.40 -2.42 18.63
CA ALA A 189 23.30 -2.48 20.09
C ALA A 189 22.64 -3.79 20.57
N SER A 190 21.54 -4.20 19.94
CA SER A 190 20.85 -5.45 20.28
C SER A 190 21.71 -6.68 20.01
N LEU A 191 22.40 -6.73 18.87
CA LEU A 191 23.33 -7.83 18.54
C LEU A 191 24.55 -7.85 19.47
N GLY A 192 25.08 -6.69 19.86
CA GLY A 192 26.18 -6.56 20.80
C GLY A 192 25.85 -7.05 22.21
N LEU A 193 24.57 -7.06 22.60
CA LEU A 193 24.06 -7.67 23.83
C LEU A 193 23.89 -9.21 23.74
N GLY A 194 24.28 -9.82 22.63
CA GLY A 194 24.19 -11.28 22.43
C GLY A 194 22.81 -11.78 21.99
N MET A 195 21.91 -10.90 21.52
CA MET A 195 20.62 -11.31 20.96
C MET A 195 20.80 -11.94 19.55
N THR A 196 19.93 -12.88 19.19
CA THR A 196 19.92 -13.44 17.83
C THR A 196 19.31 -12.44 16.85
N LYS A 197 19.65 -12.57 15.56
CA LYS A 197 19.12 -11.71 14.50
C LYS A 197 17.59 -11.67 14.50
N GLU A 198 16.92 -12.80 14.71
CA GLU A 198 15.46 -12.88 14.78
C GLU A 198 14.91 -12.10 15.97
N LYS A 199 15.52 -12.25 17.16
CA LYS A 199 15.09 -11.49 18.34
C LYS A 199 15.37 -10.01 18.21
N THR A 200 16.44 -9.61 17.53
CA THR A 200 16.68 -8.21 17.16
C THR A 200 15.61 -7.72 16.18
N THR A 201 15.29 -8.49 15.15
CA THR A 201 14.25 -8.14 14.17
C THR A 201 12.87 -7.98 14.82
N PHE A 202 12.39 -8.96 15.58
CA PHE A 202 11.05 -8.93 16.16
C PHE A 202 10.96 -8.11 17.46
N GLY A 203 12.01 -8.14 18.29
CA GLY A 203 12.01 -7.47 19.60
C GLY A 203 12.42 -6.00 19.57
N VAL A 204 13.21 -5.58 18.57
CA VAL A 204 13.75 -4.22 18.50
C VAL A 204 13.29 -3.51 17.23
N VAL A 205 13.59 -4.09 16.06
CA VAL A 205 13.31 -3.43 14.77
C VAL A 205 11.80 -3.31 14.55
N LEU A 206 11.05 -4.41 14.66
CA LEU A 206 9.60 -4.42 14.50
C LEU A 206 8.95 -3.46 15.49
N VAL A 207 9.27 -3.58 16.79
CA VAL A 207 8.72 -2.71 17.85
C VAL A 207 9.00 -1.23 17.57
N SER A 208 10.20 -0.90 17.09
CA SER A 208 10.55 0.49 16.74
C SER A 208 9.83 0.97 15.47
N ALA A 209 9.55 0.09 14.52
CA ALA A 209 8.86 0.40 13.27
C ALA A 209 7.32 0.35 13.39
N MET A 210 6.77 -0.31 14.41
CA MET A 210 5.34 -0.58 14.58
C MET A 210 4.44 0.65 14.36
N PRO A 211 4.73 1.87 14.87
CA PRO A 211 3.86 3.02 14.63
C PRO A 211 3.71 3.35 13.14
N LYS A 212 4.79 3.23 12.36
CA LYS A 212 4.77 3.48 10.93
C LYS A 212 4.17 2.29 10.15
N ILE A 213 4.36 1.07 10.62
CA ILE A 213 3.70 -0.12 10.06
C ILE A 213 2.18 -0.06 10.30
N ILE A 214 1.73 0.38 11.47
CA ILE A 214 0.31 0.61 11.76
C ILE A 214 -0.25 1.67 10.81
N THR A 215 0.45 2.79 10.59
CA THR A 215 0.00 3.77 9.58
C THR A 215 -0.07 3.16 8.17
N ALA A 216 0.89 2.30 7.80
CA ALA A 216 0.86 1.59 6.51
C ALA A 216 -0.35 0.65 6.37
N ILE A 217 -0.68 -0.10 7.42
CA ILE A 217 -1.85 -0.98 7.49
C ILE A 217 -3.13 -0.15 7.37
N ILE A 218 -3.26 0.94 8.13
CA ILE A 218 -4.45 1.78 8.10
C ILE A 218 -4.62 2.44 6.71
N THR A 219 -3.54 2.86 6.05
CA THR A 219 -3.61 3.32 4.65
C THR A 219 -4.13 2.23 3.71
N GLY A 220 -3.76 0.97 3.93
CA GLY A 220 -4.31 -0.15 3.18
C GLY A 220 -5.80 -0.41 3.49
N VAL A 221 -6.24 -0.25 4.75
CA VAL A 221 -7.66 -0.33 5.14
C VAL A 221 -8.50 0.69 4.39
N ALA A 222 -8.03 1.93 4.28
CA ALA A 222 -8.72 2.98 3.52
C ALA A 222 -8.94 2.58 2.05
N ARG A 223 -7.95 1.90 1.44
CA ARG A 223 -8.08 1.35 0.08
C ARG A 223 -9.11 0.22 0.00
N ILE A 224 -9.13 -0.71 0.96
CA ILE A 224 -10.06 -1.85 0.99
C ILE A 224 -11.52 -1.38 1.08
N ILE A 225 -11.80 -0.39 1.94
CA ILE A 225 -13.15 0.18 2.10
C ILE A 225 -13.66 0.82 0.82
N GLY A 226 -12.76 1.47 0.09
CA GLY A 226 -13.10 2.18 -1.13
C GLY A 226 -13.07 1.34 -2.39
N GLU A 227 -12.70 0.06 -2.28
CA GLU A 227 -12.64 -0.80 -3.45
C GLU A 227 -14.05 -1.15 -3.93
N THR A 228 -14.35 -0.78 -5.17
CA THR A 228 -15.73 -0.79 -5.67
C THR A 228 -15.90 -1.82 -6.78
N MET A 229 -15.20 -1.65 -7.91
CA MET A 229 -15.46 -2.44 -9.11
C MET A 229 -14.99 -3.89 -8.99
N ALA A 230 -13.86 -4.14 -8.32
CA ALA A 230 -13.45 -5.51 -8.03
C ALA A 230 -14.49 -6.21 -7.16
N VAL A 231 -15.02 -5.52 -6.14
CA VAL A 231 -15.96 -6.05 -5.15
C VAL A 231 -17.32 -6.33 -5.78
N ILE A 232 -17.84 -5.43 -6.61
CA ILE A 232 -19.09 -5.65 -7.33
C ILE A 232 -19.02 -6.95 -8.14
N LEU A 233 -17.89 -7.26 -8.78
CA LEU A 233 -17.76 -8.50 -9.54
C LEU A 233 -17.80 -9.75 -8.63
N ILE A 234 -17.14 -9.72 -7.47
CA ILE A 234 -16.81 -10.95 -6.71
C ILE A 234 -17.60 -11.14 -5.41
N ALA A 235 -18.40 -10.17 -4.98
CA ALA A 235 -19.09 -10.21 -3.68
C ALA A 235 -20.46 -10.89 -3.72
N GLY A 236 -21.04 -11.10 -4.92
CA GLY A 236 -22.36 -11.70 -5.11
C GLY A 236 -23.55 -10.71 -5.05
N ASN A 237 -23.32 -9.48 -4.56
CA ASN A 237 -24.23 -8.32 -4.65
C ASN A 237 -25.64 -8.49 -4.05
N SER A 238 -25.87 -9.43 -3.14
CA SER A 238 -27.17 -9.59 -2.45
C SER A 238 -27.40 -8.50 -1.37
N THR A 239 -28.61 -7.92 -1.35
CA THR A 239 -29.05 -6.98 -0.30
C THR A 239 -29.55 -7.67 0.97
N LYS A 240 -29.76 -8.99 0.94
CA LYS A 240 -30.29 -9.76 2.08
C LYS A 240 -29.36 -9.74 3.30
N GLY A 241 -28.07 -9.47 3.07
CA GLY A 241 -27.03 -9.38 4.10
C GLY A 241 -26.36 -10.73 4.37
N LEU A 242 -25.71 -10.83 5.53
CA LEU A 242 -25.00 -12.03 5.97
C LEU A 242 -26.00 -13.16 6.24
N ASN A 243 -25.72 -14.34 5.69
CA ASN A 243 -26.50 -15.55 5.97
C ASN A 243 -26.10 -16.12 7.33
N THR A 244 -27.00 -16.13 8.29
CA THR A 244 -26.78 -16.69 9.63
C THR A 244 -27.45 -18.06 9.83
N ASP A 245 -28.23 -18.50 8.85
CA ASP A 245 -29.15 -19.64 9.01
C ASP A 245 -28.44 -20.96 8.70
N ASP A 246 -27.47 -20.94 7.77
CA ASP A 246 -26.70 -22.11 7.32
C ASP A 246 -25.38 -22.32 8.12
N GLY A 247 -25.31 -21.84 9.36
CA GLY A 247 -24.15 -21.98 10.24
C GLY A 247 -22.90 -21.21 9.79
N PHE A 248 -21.71 -21.58 10.30
CA PHE A 248 -20.46 -20.85 10.06
C PHE A 248 -20.04 -20.85 8.58
N ILE A 249 -20.26 -21.96 7.87
CA ILE A 249 -19.92 -22.09 6.44
C ILE A 249 -20.83 -21.19 5.58
N GLY A 250 -22.13 -21.16 5.86
CA GLY A 250 -23.06 -20.22 5.22
C GLY A 250 -22.73 -18.76 5.50
N PHE A 251 -22.25 -18.48 6.71
CA PHE A 251 -21.83 -17.13 7.10
C PHE A 251 -20.60 -16.64 6.30
N ILE A 252 -19.53 -17.44 6.22
CA ILE A 252 -18.29 -17.03 5.53
C ILE A 252 -18.45 -16.95 4.01
N PHE A 253 -19.33 -17.78 3.42
CA PHE A 253 -19.62 -17.80 1.99
C PHE A 253 -20.90 -17.06 1.62
N SER A 254 -21.39 -16.19 2.51
CA SER A 254 -22.54 -15.36 2.22
C SER A 254 -22.26 -14.41 1.06
N SER A 255 -23.25 -14.24 0.18
CA SER A 255 -23.22 -13.19 -0.84
C SER A 255 -23.55 -11.87 -0.18
N ILE A 256 -22.66 -10.89 -0.33
CA ILE A 256 -22.76 -9.60 0.35
C ILE A 256 -22.80 -8.44 -0.64
N ARG A 257 -23.34 -7.31 -0.18
CA ARG A 257 -23.25 -6.02 -0.85
C ARG A 257 -22.49 -5.04 0.04
N THR A 258 -21.54 -4.30 -0.53
CA THR A 258 -20.75 -3.30 0.19
C THR A 258 -21.30 -1.90 -0.03
N LEU A 259 -20.99 -0.97 0.87
CA LEU A 259 -21.41 0.44 0.76
C LEU A 259 -21.00 1.05 -0.59
N ALA A 260 -19.76 0.81 -1.01
CA ALA A 260 -19.25 1.30 -2.29
C ALA A 260 -19.93 0.60 -3.48
N GLY A 261 -20.18 -0.72 -3.36
CA GLY A 261 -20.88 -1.50 -4.38
C GLY A 261 -22.32 -1.06 -4.59
N THR A 262 -23.06 -0.75 -3.51
CA THR A 262 -24.44 -0.24 -3.61
C THR A 262 -24.52 1.04 -4.43
N ILE A 263 -23.60 1.99 -4.16
CA ILE A 263 -23.51 3.22 -4.96
C ILE A 263 -23.21 2.90 -6.42
N GLY A 264 -22.21 2.05 -6.69
CA GLY A 264 -21.80 1.74 -8.07
C GLY A 264 -22.90 1.07 -8.89
N LEU A 265 -23.69 0.19 -8.28
CA LEU A 265 -24.76 -0.55 -8.95
C LEU A 265 -26.02 0.31 -9.18
N GLU A 266 -26.45 1.07 -8.18
CA GLU A 266 -27.78 1.69 -8.20
C GLU A 266 -27.76 3.17 -8.63
N MET A 267 -26.61 3.84 -8.67
CA MET A 267 -26.53 5.29 -8.97
C MET A 267 -27.00 5.67 -10.37
N LEU A 268 -26.83 4.78 -11.36
CA LEU A 268 -27.32 5.03 -12.72
C LEU A 268 -28.75 4.51 -12.93
N GLU A 269 -29.38 3.90 -11.92
CA GLU A 269 -30.73 3.39 -12.00
C GLU A 269 -31.74 4.47 -11.56
N ASN A 270 -32.75 4.72 -12.40
CA ASN A 270 -33.76 5.75 -12.15
C ASN A 270 -34.86 5.25 -11.19
N HIS A 271 -34.64 5.33 -9.87
CA HIS A 271 -35.62 4.98 -8.83
C HIS A 271 -36.21 6.18 -8.06
N GLY A 272 -36.02 7.40 -8.56
CA GLY A 272 -36.58 8.64 -7.98
C GLY A 272 -35.61 9.41 -7.08
N SER A 273 -36.02 10.63 -6.69
CA SER A 273 -35.16 11.59 -5.96
C SER A 273 -34.80 11.15 -4.55
N THR A 274 -35.70 10.45 -3.85
CA THR A 274 -35.43 9.89 -2.51
C THR A 274 -34.36 8.81 -2.58
N HIS A 275 -34.42 7.92 -3.57
CA HIS A 275 -33.40 6.89 -3.76
C HIS A 275 -32.02 7.50 -4.05
N GLU A 276 -31.96 8.48 -4.96
CA GLU A 276 -30.71 9.20 -5.25
C GLU A 276 -30.12 9.82 -3.97
N SER A 277 -30.97 10.50 -3.18
CA SER A 277 -30.57 11.10 -1.89
C SER A 277 -30.06 10.06 -0.87
N ALA A 278 -30.63 8.86 -0.86
CA ALA A 278 -30.17 7.75 -0.03
C ALA A 278 -28.78 7.26 -0.45
N LEU A 279 -28.48 7.21 -1.75
CA LEU A 279 -27.14 6.85 -2.23
C LEU A 279 -26.08 7.93 -1.89
N TYR A 280 -26.43 9.22 -1.94
CA TYR A 280 -25.53 10.27 -1.40
C TYR A 280 -25.32 10.12 0.11
N ALA A 281 -26.34 9.70 0.86
CA ALA A 281 -26.20 9.40 2.28
C ALA A 281 -25.24 8.23 2.53
N ILE A 282 -25.23 7.19 1.69
CA ILE A 282 -24.17 6.15 1.74
C ILE A 282 -22.79 6.77 1.51
N GLY A 283 -22.66 7.66 0.52
CA GLY A 283 -21.43 8.40 0.27
C GLY A 283 -20.96 9.22 1.47
N MET A 284 -21.89 9.87 2.19
CA MET A 284 -21.60 10.55 3.46
C MET A 284 -21.05 9.56 4.49
N VAL A 285 -21.69 8.41 4.69
CA VAL A 285 -21.25 7.40 5.67
C VAL A 285 -19.83 6.91 5.36
N LEU A 286 -19.54 6.60 4.09
CA LEU A 286 -18.20 6.25 3.64
C LEU A 286 -17.19 7.35 3.95
N PHE A 287 -17.53 8.60 3.68
CA PHE A 287 -16.66 9.74 3.96
C PHE A 287 -16.40 9.94 5.46
N ILE A 288 -17.42 9.75 6.31
CA ILE A 288 -17.27 9.78 7.77
C ILE A 288 -16.32 8.67 8.25
N ILE A 289 -16.48 7.44 7.72
CA ILE A 289 -15.59 6.32 8.03
C ILE A 289 -14.14 6.67 7.68
N VAL A 290 -13.91 7.29 6.52
CA VAL A 290 -12.57 7.73 6.08
C VAL A 290 -11.98 8.79 7.00
N ILE A 291 -12.78 9.78 7.44
CA ILE A 291 -12.34 10.78 8.42
C ILE A 291 -11.94 10.11 9.72
N LEU A 292 -12.77 9.21 10.26
CA LEU A 292 -12.49 8.50 11.51
C LEU A 292 -11.18 7.71 11.41
N ILE A 293 -10.97 7.02 10.29
CA ILE A 293 -9.73 6.28 10.00
C ILE A 293 -8.51 7.22 9.95
N ASN A 294 -8.62 8.37 9.29
CA ASN A 294 -7.54 9.35 9.24
C ASN A 294 -7.25 10.01 10.60
N LEU A 295 -8.27 10.22 11.42
CA LEU A 295 -8.10 10.67 12.80
C LEU A 295 -7.38 9.61 13.64
N LEU A 296 -7.69 8.32 13.46
CA LEU A 296 -6.98 7.22 14.09
C LEU A 296 -5.49 7.17 13.69
N ILE A 297 -5.16 7.39 12.41
CA ILE A 297 -3.76 7.51 11.92
C ILE A 297 -3.01 8.58 12.73
N ILE A 298 -3.61 9.77 12.89
CA ILE A 298 -3.00 10.90 13.59
C ILE A 298 -2.86 10.61 15.09
N ALA A 299 -3.89 10.01 15.69
CA ALA A 299 -3.88 9.62 17.10
C ALA A 299 -2.71 8.67 17.40
N VAL A 300 -2.55 7.61 16.60
CA VAL A 300 -1.45 6.63 16.72
C VAL A 300 -0.09 7.32 16.52
N GLY A 301 0.04 8.19 15.52
CA GLY A 301 1.28 8.95 15.27
C GLY A 301 1.69 9.87 16.44
N ASN A 302 0.73 10.48 17.12
CA ASN A 302 0.98 11.43 18.22
C ASN A 302 1.40 10.76 19.53
N ILE A 303 0.91 9.54 19.82
CA ILE A 303 1.31 8.76 21.01
C ILE A 303 2.83 8.59 21.06
N ASN A 304 3.47 8.38 19.91
CA ASN A 304 4.91 8.16 19.83
C ASN A 304 5.74 9.44 20.07
N LYS A 305 5.26 10.60 19.59
CA LYS A 305 5.91 11.90 19.85
C LYS A 305 5.92 12.25 21.34
N LYS A 306 4.84 11.94 22.08
CA LYS A 306 4.78 12.12 23.54
C LYS A 306 5.78 11.21 24.27
N LYS A 307 5.89 9.94 23.88
CA LYS A 307 6.83 8.97 24.47
C LYS A 307 8.30 9.39 24.24
N SER A 308 8.64 9.83 23.03
CA SER A 308 9.97 10.37 22.70
C SER A 308 10.32 11.65 23.49
N LYS A 309 9.37 12.59 23.64
CA LYS A 309 9.57 13.80 24.46
C LYS A 309 9.77 13.48 25.95
N SER A 310 9.07 12.48 26.48
CA SER A 310 9.26 12.01 27.87
C SER A 310 10.66 11.42 28.09
N ILE A 311 11.14 10.59 27.16
CA ILE A 311 12.49 10.01 27.22
C ILE A 311 13.59 11.08 27.10
N ASN A 312 13.40 12.09 26.25
CA ASN A 312 14.36 13.20 26.14
C ASN A 312 14.39 14.09 27.39
N LYS A 313 13.28 14.21 28.14
CA LYS A 313 13.28 14.83 29.47
C LYS A 313 14.11 14.04 30.49
N ILE A 314 14.14 12.70 30.39
CA ILE A 314 14.93 11.83 31.28
C ILE A 314 16.43 11.89 30.95
N LYS A 315 16.84 12.07 29.68
CA LYS A 315 18.25 12.18 29.27
C LYS A 315 19.02 13.36 29.88
N HIS A 316 18.33 14.39 30.38
CA HIS A 316 18.96 15.53 31.04
C HIS A 316 19.09 15.37 32.56
N LYS A 317 18.59 14.28 33.15
CA LYS A 317 19.00 13.90 34.50
C LYS A 317 20.42 13.36 34.38
N LYS A 318 21.42 14.06 34.96
CA LYS A 318 22.78 13.52 35.12
C LYS A 318 22.63 12.14 35.75
N ILE A 319 22.77 11.08 34.96
CA ILE A 319 22.97 9.75 35.51
C ILE A 319 24.32 9.90 36.23
N LYS A 320 24.30 9.97 37.57
CA LYS A 320 25.51 9.76 38.35
C LYS A 320 25.98 8.36 37.95
N VAL A 321 26.98 8.29 37.07
CA VAL A 321 27.69 7.05 36.81
C VAL A 321 28.39 6.74 38.12
N ARG A 322 27.72 6.02 39.01
CA ARG A 322 28.41 5.33 40.10
C ARG A 322 29.38 4.40 39.38
N LYS A 323 30.68 4.71 39.47
CA LYS A 323 31.74 3.72 39.28
C LYS A 323 31.56 2.68 40.38
N ASN A 324 30.58 1.80 40.23
CA ASN A 324 30.63 0.56 40.98
C ASN A 324 31.69 -0.27 40.26
N ASN A 325 32.85 -0.41 40.89
CA ASN A 325 33.79 -1.47 40.57
C ASN A 325 33.11 -2.79 40.97
N TYR A 326 32.16 -3.24 40.17
CA TYR A 326 31.78 -4.65 40.21
C TYR A 326 32.92 -5.40 39.56
N GLU A 327 33.79 -5.97 40.39
CA GLU A 327 34.70 -7.01 39.94
C GLU A 327 33.82 -8.23 39.66
N TYR A 328 33.43 -8.40 38.40
CA TYR A 328 32.66 -9.56 37.99
C TYR A 328 33.57 -10.76 38.14
N ASP A 329 33.27 -11.63 39.11
CA ASP A 329 33.90 -12.93 39.21
C ASP A 329 33.76 -13.64 37.85
N SER A 330 34.92 -13.85 37.22
CA SER A 330 35.04 -14.44 35.89
C SER A 330 34.35 -15.81 35.80
N HIS A 331 34.26 -16.54 36.92
CA HIS A 331 33.56 -17.82 36.99
C HIS A 331 32.04 -17.64 36.94
N ASN A 332 31.48 -16.74 37.75
CA ASN A 332 30.06 -16.42 37.74
C ASN A 332 29.62 -15.77 36.42
N LEU A 333 30.45 -14.93 35.81
CA LEU A 333 30.18 -14.34 34.49
C LEU A 333 30.19 -15.42 33.40
N ASN A 334 31.16 -16.35 33.42
CA ASN A 334 31.18 -17.49 32.50
C ASN A 334 29.96 -18.40 32.69
N ILE A 335 29.55 -18.66 33.94
CA ILE A 335 28.32 -19.40 34.23
C ILE A 335 27.10 -18.64 33.71
N LEU A 336 26.98 -17.33 33.93
CA LEU A 336 25.85 -16.53 33.45
C LEU A 336 25.77 -16.53 31.91
N VAL A 337 26.91 -16.33 31.24
CA VAL A 337 27.04 -16.36 29.79
C VAL A 337 26.75 -17.77 29.24
N GLN A 338 27.24 -18.83 29.88
CA GLN A 338 26.98 -20.23 29.50
C GLN A 338 25.52 -20.65 29.76
N THR A 339 24.92 -20.24 30.88
CA THR A 339 23.54 -20.59 31.26
C THR A 339 22.51 -19.87 30.38
N TYR A 340 22.78 -18.63 29.96
CA TYR A 340 21.94 -17.92 28.97
C TYR A 340 22.12 -18.42 27.52
N THR A 341 23.28 -19.02 27.21
CA THR A 341 23.53 -19.67 25.90
C THR A 341 22.92 -21.08 25.81
N GLU A 342 22.58 -21.74 26.93
CA GLU A 342 22.09 -23.13 26.93
C GLU A 342 20.62 -23.33 26.52
N LYS A 343 19.76 -22.30 26.44
CA LYS A 343 18.44 -22.44 25.76
C LYS A 343 18.53 -22.46 24.22
N ARG A 344 19.60 -23.03 23.66
CA ARG A 344 19.92 -23.00 22.22
C ARG A 344 18.90 -23.76 21.37
N PHE A 345 18.28 -24.83 21.88
CA PHE A 345 17.28 -25.59 21.14
C PHE A 345 15.94 -24.84 21.02
N GLY A 346 15.39 -24.33 22.13
CA GLY A 346 14.16 -23.54 22.11
C GLY A 346 14.30 -22.24 21.31
N LYS A 347 15.42 -21.52 21.45
CA LYS A 347 15.73 -20.33 20.63
C LYS A 347 15.84 -20.65 19.14
N LYS A 348 16.33 -21.85 18.78
CA LYS A 348 16.48 -22.28 17.40
C LYS A 348 15.16 -22.73 16.78
N MET A 349 14.26 -23.32 17.57
CA MET A 349 12.91 -23.67 17.12
C MET A 349 12.06 -22.40 16.92
N GLU A 350 12.10 -21.45 17.86
CA GLU A 350 11.44 -20.14 17.74
C GLU A 350 11.93 -19.37 16.49
N SER A 351 13.26 -19.31 16.29
CA SER A 351 13.86 -18.71 15.08
C SER A 351 13.43 -19.45 13.80
N ALA A 352 13.36 -20.78 13.81
CA ALA A 352 12.93 -21.55 12.64
C ALA A 352 11.46 -21.28 12.28
N ILE A 353 10.57 -21.20 13.27
CA ILE A 353 9.15 -20.88 13.07
C ILE A 353 8.99 -19.48 12.48
N LEU A 354 9.67 -18.47 13.05
CA LEU A 354 9.59 -17.10 12.53
C LEU A 354 10.16 -17.00 11.11
N ASN A 355 11.28 -17.65 10.83
CA ASN A 355 11.84 -17.73 9.48
C ASN A 355 10.92 -18.45 8.50
N PHE A 356 10.22 -19.50 8.94
CA PHE A 356 9.22 -20.20 8.13
C PHE A 356 8.09 -19.25 7.73
N PHE A 357 7.44 -18.56 8.68
CA PHE A 357 6.37 -17.60 8.38
C PHE A 357 6.83 -16.44 7.47
N MET A 358 8.05 -15.95 7.67
CA MET A 358 8.65 -14.92 6.82
C MET A 358 8.81 -15.39 5.37
N ILE A 359 9.40 -16.58 5.17
CA ILE A 359 9.63 -17.12 3.82
C ILE A 359 8.31 -17.48 3.15
N THR A 360 7.40 -18.18 3.85
CA THR A 360 6.12 -18.60 3.28
C THR A 360 5.28 -17.40 2.89
N SER A 361 5.21 -16.36 3.73
CA SER A 361 4.46 -15.14 3.40
C SER A 361 4.99 -14.48 2.12
N THR A 362 6.31 -14.31 1.99
CA THR A 362 6.89 -13.73 0.77
C THR A 362 6.68 -14.62 -0.45
N THR A 363 6.78 -15.95 -0.30
CA THR A 363 6.53 -16.90 -1.38
C THR A 363 5.07 -16.90 -1.83
N ILE A 364 4.11 -16.83 -0.90
CA ILE A 364 2.67 -16.73 -1.21
C ILE A 364 2.39 -15.50 -2.07
N ILE A 365 2.99 -14.36 -1.73
CA ILE A 365 2.80 -13.11 -2.47
C ILE A 365 3.38 -13.21 -3.88
N ILE A 366 4.62 -13.69 -4.01
CA ILE A 366 5.26 -13.87 -5.33
C ILE A 366 4.49 -14.88 -6.17
N GLY A 367 4.02 -15.97 -5.55
CA GLY A 367 3.19 -16.99 -6.18
C GLY A 367 1.88 -16.41 -6.70
N PHE A 368 1.14 -15.67 -5.86
CA PHE A 368 -0.11 -15.02 -6.24
C PHE A 368 0.09 -13.99 -7.37
N THR A 369 1.12 -13.13 -7.27
CA THR A 369 1.43 -12.18 -8.35
C THR A 369 1.75 -12.89 -9.65
N SER A 370 2.49 -13.99 -9.60
CA SER A 370 2.81 -14.77 -10.80
C SER A 370 1.55 -15.45 -11.36
N TRP A 371 0.67 -15.95 -10.49
CA TRP A 371 -0.56 -16.62 -10.89
C TRP A 371 -1.52 -15.71 -11.64
N ILE A 372 -1.79 -14.50 -11.13
CA ILE A 372 -2.65 -13.53 -11.82
C ILE A 372 -2.03 -13.10 -13.16
N LEU A 373 -0.74 -12.79 -13.20
CA LEU A 373 -0.07 -12.37 -14.43
C LEU A 373 -0.08 -13.47 -15.49
N LEU A 374 0.27 -14.71 -15.11
CA LEU A 374 0.27 -15.84 -16.03
C LEU A 374 -1.14 -16.18 -16.51
N THR A 375 -2.15 -16.10 -15.65
CA THR A 375 -3.54 -16.39 -16.05
C THR A 375 -4.02 -15.38 -17.09
N VAL A 376 -3.84 -14.08 -16.84
CA VAL A 376 -4.25 -13.05 -17.79
C VAL A 376 -3.44 -13.16 -19.09
N MET A 377 -2.15 -13.51 -19.03
CA MET A 377 -1.34 -13.75 -20.22
C MET A 377 -1.83 -14.96 -21.02
N PHE A 378 -2.01 -16.13 -20.40
CA PHE A 378 -2.41 -17.35 -21.11
C PHE A 378 -3.85 -17.28 -21.61
N LYS A 379 -4.80 -16.82 -20.78
CA LYS A 379 -6.21 -16.69 -21.19
C LYS A 379 -6.41 -15.52 -22.16
N GLY A 380 -5.68 -14.42 -22.01
CA GLY A 380 -5.76 -13.30 -22.95
C GLY A 380 -5.16 -13.59 -24.32
N ILE A 381 -4.13 -14.46 -24.39
CA ILE A 381 -3.60 -14.96 -25.67
C ILE A 381 -4.48 -16.09 -26.23
N GLY A 382 -5.00 -16.97 -25.37
CA GLY A 382 -5.84 -18.09 -25.77
C GLY A 382 -7.23 -17.66 -26.25
N GLY A 383 -7.80 -16.59 -25.68
CA GLY A 383 -9.03 -15.94 -26.12
C GLY A 383 -8.80 -14.79 -27.09
N PHE A 384 -7.68 -14.79 -27.82
CA PHE A 384 -7.37 -13.73 -28.77
C PHE A 384 -8.28 -13.81 -29.99
N ASP A 385 -9.21 -12.87 -30.08
CA ASP A 385 -10.00 -12.63 -31.29
C ASP A 385 -9.48 -11.36 -32.00
N PRO A 386 -8.96 -11.48 -33.24
CA PRO A 386 -8.62 -10.33 -34.07
C PRO A 386 -9.83 -9.42 -34.37
N GLY A 387 -11.03 -10.00 -34.49
CA GLY A 387 -12.27 -9.27 -34.80
C GLY A 387 -12.62 -8.28 -33.69
N ALA A 388 -12.52 -8.70 -32.43
CA ALA A 388 -12.73 -7.89 -31.24
C ALA A 388 -11.96 -6.56 -31.21
N PHE A 389 -10.85 -6.42 -31.93
CA PHE A 389 -10.15 -5.14 -32.02
C PHE A 389 -10.94 -4.06 -32.76
N ILE A 390 -11.68 -4.46 -33.80
CA ILE A 390 -12.49 -3.58 -34.65
C ILE A 390 -13.91 -3.50 -34.11
N GLU A 391 -14.51 -4.64 -33.80
CA GLU A 391 -15.89 -4.77 -33.33
C GLU A 391 -15.99 -5.90 -32.32
N ILE A 392 -16.48 -5.59 -31.13
CA ILE A 392 -16.84 -6.60 -30.14
C ILE A 392 -18.28 -7.03 -30.43
N GLU A 393 -18.54 -8.33 -30.43
CA GLU A 393 -19.87 -8.89 -30.67
C GLU A 393 -20.92 -8.25 -29.73
N GLY A 394 -22.04 -7.78 -30.30
CA GLY A 394 -23.10 -7.08 -29.56
C GLY A 394 -22.79 -5.62 -29.19
N GLN A 395 -21.63 -5.09 -29.58
CA GLN A 395 -21.20 -3.72 -29.32
C GLN A 395 -20.98 -2.94 -30.63
N ARG A 396 -21.00 -1.60 -30.59
CA ARG A 396 -20.86 -0.76 -31.79
C ARG A 396 -19.41 -0.58 -32.27
N SER A 397 -18.43 -1.02 -31.49
CA SER A 397 -16.99 -0.87 -31.77
C SER A 397 -16.17 -1.86 -30.96
N GLY A 398 -14.87 -1.94 -31.24
CA GLY A 398 -13.94 -2.88 -30.61
C GLY A 398 -12.92 -2.26 -29.65
N ILE A 399 -11.88 -3.04 -29.34
CA ILE A 399 -10.80 -2.67 -28.40
C ILE A 399 -10.10 -1.36 -28.79
N PHE A 400 -9.97 -1.03 -30.07
CA PHE A 400 -9.35 0.23 -30.50
C PHE A 400 -10.13 1.47 -30.02
N ALA A 401 -11.47 1.41 -30.01
CA ALA A 401 -12.30 2.50 -29.50
C ALA A 401 -12.09 2.70 -27.99
N LEU A 402 -11.97 1.59 -27.23
CA LEU A 402 -11.69 1.62 -25.80
C LEU A 402 -10.33 2.23 -25.50
N LEU A 403 -9.31 1.87 -26.30
CA LEU A 403 -7.95 2.39 -26.17
C LEU A 403 -7.91 3.89 -26.46
N PHE A 404 -8.56 4.34 -27.54
CA PHE A 404 -8.60 5.76 -27.88
C PHE A 404 -9.37 6.58 -26.84
N THR A 405 -10.51 6.09 -26.37
CA THR A 405 -11.29 6.70 -25.27
C THR A 405 -10.44 6.81 -24.00
N THR A 406 -9.70 5.76 -23.65
CA THR A 406 -8.80 5.76 -22.49
C THR A 406 -7.67 6.79 -22.65
N ILE A 407 -7.08 6.93 -23.84
CA ILE A 407 -6.05 7.93 -24.13
C ILE A 407 -6.62 9.36 -24.03
N LEU A 408 -7.78 9.63 -24.63
CA LEU A 408 -8.42 10.94 -24.54
C LEU A 408 -8.73 11.31 -23.09
N LEU A 409 -9.24 10.37 -22.30
CA LEU A 409 -9.49 10.57 -20.87
C LEU A 409 -8.19 10.95 -20.13
N VAL A 410 -7.11 10.19 -20.35
CA VAL A 410 -5.80 10.46 -19.77
C VAL A 410 -5.30 11.85 -20.14
N LEU A 411 -5.37 12.23 -21.42
CA LEU A 411 -4.93 13.54 -21.89
C LEU A 411 -5.75 14.66 -21.25
N GLY A 412 -7.07 14.54 -21.26
CA GLY A 412 -7.98 15.51 -20.64
C GLY A 412 -7.67 15.69 -19.15
N THR A 413 -7.50 14.61 -18.41
CA THR A 413 -7.21 14.67 -16.97
C THR A 413 -5.86 15.32 -16.68
N ILE A 414 -4.81 14.97 -17.42
CA ILE A 414 -3.45 15.49 -17.18
C ILE A 414 -3.38 17.00 -17.43
N ILE A 415 -4.09 17.50 -18.44
CA ILE A 415 -4.12 18.94 -18.80
C ILE A 415 -4.58 19.77 -17.61
N PHE A 416 -5.60 19.32 -16.87
CA PHE A 416 -6.08 20.03 -15.67
C PHE A 416 -5.31 19.67 -14.41
N ALA A 417 -4.91 18.41 -14.25
CA ALA A 417 -4.32 17.93 -13.01
C ALA A 417 -2.86 18.39 -12.78
N ILE A 418 -2.00 18.37 -13.82
CA ILE A 418 -0.58 18.77 -13.65
C ILE A 418 -0.49 20.20 -13.09
N PRO A 419 -1.12 21.23 -13.70
CA PRO A 419 -0.98 22.59 -13.22
C PRO A 419 -1.48 22.76 -11.79
N LEU A 420 -2.67 22.22 -11.47
CA LEU A 420 -3.25 22.33 -10.14
C LEU A 420 -2.39 21.63 -9.08
N ALA A 421 -1.95 20.40 -9.35
CA ALA A 421 -1.12 19.64 -8.43
C ALA A 421 0.24 20.30 -8.19
N LEU A 422 0.88 20.78 -9.26
CA LEU A 422 2.20 21.42 -9.19
C LEU A 422 2.16 22.70 -8.36
N ILE A 423 1.14 23.53 -8.54
CA ILE A 423 1.02 24.80 -7.82
C ILE A 423 0.81 24.56 -6.32
N VAL A 424 -0.07 23.62 -5.94
CA VAL A 424 -0.29 23.27 -4.53
C VAL A 424 0.96 22.63 -3.92
N ALA A 425 1.65 21.76 -4.65
CA ALA A 425 2.88 21.13 -4.21
C ALA A 425 4.01 22.17 -3.97
N ILE A 426 4.17 23.14 -4.88
CA ILE A 426 5.12 24.24 -4.72
C ILE A 426 4.78 25.06 -3.47
N TYR A 427 3.49 25.35 -3.24
CA TYR A 427 3.05 26.05 -2.04
C TYR A 427 3.49 25.29 -0.78
N LEU A 428 3.15 24.01 -0.68
CA LEU A 428 3.40 23.19 0.50
C LEU A 428 4.88 22.92 0.76
N ALA A 429 5.69 22.79 -0.30
CA ALA A 429 7.10 22.48 -0.20
C ALA A 429 7.99 23.70 0.09
N GLU A 430 7.71 24.86 -0.54
CA GLU A 430 8.62 26.02 -0.50
C GLU A 430 8.03 27.25 0.20
N TYR A 431 6.71 27.51 0.10
CA TYR A 431 6.10 28.72 0.66
C TYR A 431 5.45 28.50 2.03
N ALA A 432 5.00 27.28 2.32
CA ALA A 432 4.36 26.92 3.57
C ALA A 432 5.40 26.78 4.70
N HIS A 433 5.22 27.54 5.78
CA HIS A 433 5.99 27.31 6.99
C HIS A 433 5.68 25.92 7.55
N LYS A 434 6.72 25.16 7.94
CA LYS A 434 6.59 23.80 8.51
C LYS A 434 5.62 23.70 9.69
N ASP A 435 5.45 24.80 10.43
CA ASP A 435 4.55 24.87 11.59
C ASP A 435 3.22 25.58 11.34
N SER A 436 2.97 26.10 10.14
CA SER A 436 1.72 26.79 9.79
C SER A 436 0.51 25.89 10.03
N LYS A 437 -0.49 26.39 10.78
CA LYS A 437 -1.76 25.69 11.00
C LYS A 437 -2.47 25.44 9.66
N PHE A 438 -2.44 26.42 8.76
CA PHE A 438 -3.06 26.32 7.44
C PHE A 438 -2.43 25.21 6.58
N ALA A 439 -1.10 25.11 6.55
CA ALA A 439 -0.41 24.04 5.82
C ALA A 439 -0.70 22.64 6.39
N LYS A 440 -0.88 22.54 7.72
CA LYS A 440 -1.29 21.29 8.38
C LYS A 440 -2.72 20.90 8.00
N VAL A 441 -3.64 21.87 7.92
CA VAL A 441 -5.01 21.65 7.43
C VAL A 441 -5.00 21.19 5.98
N ILE A 442 -4.21 21.83 5.10
CA ILE A 442 -4.11 21.41 3.69
C ILE A 442 -3.63 19.97 3.57
N ARG A 443 -2.52 19.62 4.22
CA ARG A 443 -1.99 18.25 4.20
C ARG A 443 -2.99 17.25 4.78
N PHE A 444 -3.73 17.63 5.82
CA PHE A 444 -4.80 16.82 6.37
C PHE A 444 -5.92 16.58 5.34
N SER A 445 -6.43 17.64 4.70
CA SER A 445 -7.47 17.54 3.68
C SER A 445 -7.02 16.68 2.49
N ILE A 446 -5.79 16.87 2.01
CA ILE A 446 -5.21 16.03 0.95
C ILE A 446 -5.16 14.57 1.37
N ASN A 447 -4.73 14.27 2.61
CA ASN A 447 -4.67 12.89 3.11
C ASN A 447 -6.05 12.24 3.26
N VAL A 448 -7.05 13.01 3.74
CA VAL A 448 -8.44 12.55 3.83
C VAL A 448 -8.95 12.21 2.44
N LEU A 449 -8.76 13.09 1.46
CA LEU A 449 -9.20 12.84 0.09
C LEU A 449 -8.46 11.70 -0.60
N ALA A 450 -7.16 11.56 -0.38
CA ALA A 450 -6.39 10.43 -0.90
C ALA A 450 -6.92 9.07 -0.39
N SER A 451 -7.57 9.09 0.77
CA SER A 451 -8.17 7.93 1.43
C SER A 451 -9.66 7.77 1.11
N THR A 452 -10.29 8.75 0.46
CA THR A 452 -11.71 8.69 0.10
C THR A 452 -11.92 7.69 -1.04
N PRO A 453 -12.91 6.78 -0.94
CA PRO A 453 -13.29 5.87 -2.01
C PRO A 453 -13.48 6.56 -3.36
N SER A 454 -12.95 5.99 -4.44
CA SER A 454 -13.03 6.60 -5.77
C SER A 454 -14.46 6.74 -6.29
N ILE A 455 -15.38 5.87 -5.85
CA ILE A 455 -16.81 5.96 -6.17
C ILE A 455 -17.45 7.25 -5.65
N VAL A 456 -17.02 7.78 -4.50
CA VAL A 456 -17.56 9.02 -3.93
C VAL A 456 -17.24 10.21 -4.83
N PHE A 457 -16.03 10.23 -5.42
CA PHE A 457 -15.68 11.22 -6.44
C PHE A 457 -16.49 11.02 -7.74
N GLY A 458 -16.79 9.78 -8.12
CA GLY A 458 -17.62 9.46 -9.27
C GLY A 458 -19.04 10.03 -9.16
N VAL A 459 -19.67 9.80 -8.01
CA VAL A 459 -21.01 10.33 -7.69
C VAL A 459 -21.02 11.85 -7.68
N PHE A 460 -19.99 12.46 -7.08
CA PHE A 460 -19.82 13.91 -7.13
C PHE A 460 -19.68 14.42 -8.57
N GLY A 461 -18.86 13.75 -9.39
CA GLY A 461 -18.65 14.09 -10.80
C GLY A 461 -19.92 14.00 -11.62
N LEU A 462 -20.68 12.91 -11.46
CA LEU A 462 -22.00 12.74 -12.08
C LEU A 462 -22.95 13.89 -11.66
N SER A 463 -23.08 14.14 -10.37
CA SER A 463 -24.05 15.12 -9.88
C SER A 463 -23.70 16.57 -10.23
N LEU A 464 -22.42 16.93 -10.14
CA LEU A 464 -21.98 18.29 -10.42
C LEU A 464 -21.87 18.54 -11.92
N PHE A 465 -21.05 17.74 -12.62
CA PHE A 465 -20.75 18.02 -14.03
C PHE A 465 -21.90 17.60 -14.93
N VAL A 466 -22.47 16.42 -14.71
CA VAL A 466 -23.49 15.88 -15.62
C VAL A 466 -24.86 16.43 -15.30
N VAL A 467 -25.29 16.35 -14.03
CA VAL A 467 -26.65 16.75 -13.65
C VAL A 467 -26.76 18.27 -13.46
N THR A 468 -25.89 18.88 -12.67
CA THR A 468 -26.02 20.30 -12.29
C THR A 468 -25.53 21.25 -13.40
N MET A 469 -24.39 20.95 -14.03
CA MET A 469 -23.83 21.77 -15.12
C MET A 469 -24.36 21.37 -16.51
N GLY A 470 -25.15 20.29 -16.61
CA GLY A 470 -25.75 19.84 -17.87
C GLY A 470 -24.74 19.31 -18.89
N ILE A 471 -23.54 18.95 -18.47
CA ILE A 471 -22.52 18.37 -19.38
C ILE A 471 -22.93 16.94 -19.69
N PRO A 472 -23.05 16.51 -20.96
CA PRO A 472 -23.39 15.13 -21.26
C PRO A 472 -22.34 14.16 -20.69
N MET A 473 -22.76 12.92 -20.41
CA MET A 473 -21.85 11.82 -20.07
C MET A 473 -20.79 11.69 -21.17
N SER A 474 -19.54 12.04 -20.85
CA SER A 474 -18.52 12.30 -21.86
C SER A 474 -17.11 12.18 -21.32
N VAL A 475 -16.14 12.04 -22.23
CA VAL A 475 -14.71 12.07 -21.87
C VAL A 475 -14.36 13.36 -21.13
N PHE A 476 -14.98 14.48 -21.47
CA PHE A 476 -14.76 15.77 -20.81
C PHE A 476 -15.25 15.74 -19.35
N ALA A 477 -16.50 15.35 -19.09
CA ALA A 477 -17.04 15.22 -17.73
C ALA A 477 -16.22 14.24 -16.88
N SER A 478 -15.83 13.12 -17.48
CA SER A 478 -14.99 12.13 -16.83
C SER A 478 -13.57 12.63 -16.56
N SER A 479 -12.99 13.43 -17.46
CA SER A 479 -11.66 13.99 -17.28
C SER A 479 -11.58 14.99 -16.11
N LEU A 480 -12.63 15.81 -15.91
CA LEU A 480 -12.76 16.70 -14.76
C LEU A 480 -12.92 15.93 -13.46
N THR A 481 -13.74 14.88 -13.47
CA THR A 481 -13.93 13.98 -12.33
C THR A 481 -12.63 13.30 -11.94
N MET A 482 -11.92 12.73 -12.92
CA MET A 482 -10.64 12.06 -12.71
C MET A 482 -9.54 13.03 -12.26
N THR A 483 -9.61 14.31 -12.65
CA THR A 483 -8.70 15.34 -12.14
C THR A 483 -8.79 15.42 -10.63
N ILE A 484 -10.01 15.44 -10.07
CA ILE A 484 -10.24 15.50 -8.62
C ILE A 484 -9.76 14.21 -7.93
N VAL A 485 -10.01 13.04 -8.54
CA VAL A 485 -9.60 11.73 -8.01
C VAL A 485 -8.09 11.63 -7.83
N ILE A 486 -7.31 12.05 -8.82
CA ILE A 486 -5.85 11.86 -8.81
C ILE A 486 -5.09 13.01 -8.12
N LEU A 487 -5.74 14.16 -7.94
CA LEU A 487 -5.15 15.38 -7.39
C LEU A 487 -4.41 15.14 -6.06
N PRO A 488 -4.98 14.44 -5.05
CA PRO A 488 -4.31 14.26 -3.77
C PRO A 488 -2.99 13.48 -3.91
N SER A 489 -2.99 12.37 -4.65
CA SER A 489 -1.78 11.58 -4.88
C SER A 489 -0.72 12.32 -5.69
N MET A 490 -1.16 13.14 -6.65
CA MET A 490 -0.25 13.91 -7.50
C MET A 490 0.39 15.06 -6.73
N ILE A 491 -0.37 15.77 -5.88
CA ILE A 491 0.16 16.82 -4.99
C ILE A 491 1.23 16.23 -4.07
N THR A 492 0.95 15.10 -3.41
CA THR A 492 1.93 14.47 -2.50
C THR A 492 3.20 14.04 -3.25
N ALA A 493 3.06 13.40 -4.41
CA ALA A 493 4.22 12.99 -5.22
C ALA A 493 5.07 14.19 -5.67
N PHE A 494 4.43 15.30 -6.03
CA PHE A 494 5.13 16.53 -6.41
C PHE A 494 5.76 17.23 -5.21
N GLU A 495 5.08 17.29 -4.07
CA GLU A 495 5.60 17.88 -2.82
C GLU A 495 6.85 17.12 -2.35
N ASP A 496 6.82 15.79 -2.36
CA ASP A 496 7.95 14.93 -2.00
C ASP A 496 9.13 15.13 -2.95
N SER A 497 8.86 15.21 -4.25
CA SER A 497 9.88 15.45 -5.28
C SER A 497 10.57 16.81 -5.08
N ILE A 498 9.79 17.88 -4.87
CA ILE A 498 10.30 19.24 -4.65
C ILE A 498 11.09 19.32 -3.33
N THR A 499 10.58 18.69 -2.27
CA THR A 499 11.21 18.67 -0.94
C THR A 499 12.52 17.86 -0.93
N SER A 500 12.68 16.90 -1.85
CA SER A 500 13.88 16.08 -1.96
C SER A 500 15.13 16.86 -2.43
N VAL A 501 14.95 18.06 -3.01
CA VAL A 501 16.05 18.90 -3.46
C VAL A 501 16.89 19.36 -2.26
N PRO A 502 18.21 19.05 -2.20
CA PRO A 502 19.08 19.42 -1.10
C PRO A 502 19.04 20.92 -0.77
N SER A 503 18.96 21.26 0.52
CA SER A 503 18.92 22.67 0.95
C SER A 503 20.15 23.46 0.55
N LEU A 504 21.30 22.78 0.42
CA LEU A 504 22.57 23.36 -0.03
C LEU A 504 22.45 24.08 -1.38
N TYR A 505 21.70 23.52 -2.34
CA TYR A 505 21.49 24.16 -3.64
C TYR A 505 20.69 25.46 -3.51
N LYS A 506 19.72 25.48 -2.59
CA LYS A 506 18.91 26.67 -2.30
C LYS A 506 19.74 27.73 -1.61
N GLU A 507 20.52 27.35 -0.60
CA GLU A 507 21.42 28.24 0.15
C GLU A 507 22.48 28.86 -0.75
N ALA A 508 23.10 28.08 -1.63
CA ALA A 508 24.06 28.56 -2.62
C ALA A 508 23.41 29.56 -3.60
N ALA A 509 22.21 29.26 -4.10
CA ALA A 509 21.49 30.13 -5.02
C ALA A 509 21.07 31.46 -4.35
N TYR A 510 20.59 31.42 -3.10
CA TYR A 510 20.33 32.63 -2.32
C TYR A 510 21.62 33.41 -2.03
N GLY A 511 22.74 32.73 -1.78
CA GLY A 511 24.07 33.34 -1.60
C GLY A 511 24.58 34.06 -2.85
N MET A 512 24.21 33.58 -4.05
CA MET A 512 24.49 34.24 -5.33
C MET A 512 23.52 35.39 -5.65
N GLY A 513 22.65 35.80 -4.71
CA GLY A 513 21.73 36.93 -4.88
C GLY A 513 20.43 36.61 -5.65
N MET A 514 20.12 35.32 -5.86
CA MET A 514 18.91 34.91 -6.58
C MET A 514 17.63 35.17 -5.76
N THR A 515 16.56 35.64 -6.40
CA THR A 515 15.24 35.81 -5.77
C THR A 515 14.58 34.46 -5.51
N LYS A 516 13.57 34.40 -4.64
CA LYS A 516 12.84 33.14 -4.36
C LYS A 516 12.23 32.52 -5.61
N THR A 517 11.64 33.34 -6.46
CA THR A 517 11.08 32.90 -7.75
C THR A 517 12.18 32.39 -8.68
N GLY A 518 13.33 33.05 -8.71
CA GLY A 518 14.50 32.59 -9.45
C GLY A 518 14.99 31.23 -8.97
N VAL A 519 15.12 31.03 -7.66
CA VAL A 519 15.52 29.74 -7.07
C VAL A 519 14.50 28.65 -7.40
N LEU A 520 13.19 28.96 -7.32
CA LEU A 520 12.13 28.02 -7.65
C LEU A 520 12.26 27.51 -9.11
N PHE A 521 12.22 28.41 -10.08
CA PHE A 521 12.14 28.02 -11.49
C PHE A 521 13.49 27.59 -12.09
N LYS A 522 14.62 28.11 -11.60
CA LYS A 522 15.96 27.80 -12.16
C LYS A 522 16.68 26.67 -11.42
N ILE A 523 16.37 26.44 -10.14
CA ILE A 523 17.08 25.44 -9.33
C ILE A 523 16.12 24.32 -8.91
N ILE A 524 15.04 24.65 -8.20
CA ILE A 524 14.21 23.63 -7.55
C ILE A 524 13.44 22.79 -8.59
N ILE A 525 12.73 23.42 -9.52
CA ILE A 525 11.93 22.71 -10.52
C ILE A 525 12.82 21.85 -11.42
N PRO A 526 13.92 22.35 -12.03
CA PRO A 526 14.83 21.53 -12.83
C PRO A 526 15.40 20.33 -12.08
N ASN A 527 15.83 20.51 -10.83
CA ASN A 527 16.38 19.42 -10.01
C ASN A 527 15.34 18.41 -9.51
N SER A 528 14.06 18.78 -9.49
CA SER A 528 12.95 17.88 -9.13
C SER A 528 12.22 17.29 -10.34
N THR A 529 12.56 17.66 -11.58
CA THR A 529 11.93 17.17 -12.83
C THR A 529 11.81 15.65 -12.89
N LYS A 530 12.86 14.92 -12.49
CA LYS A 530 12.85 13.45 -12.46
C LYS A 530 11.69 12.92 -11.61
N GLY A 531 11.51 13.45 -10.41
CA GLY A 531 10.45 13.01 -9.52
C GLY A 531 9.07 13.50 -9.97
N LEU A 532 8.99 14.72 -10.53
CA LEU A 532 7.75 15.25 -11.13
C LEU A 532 7.27 14.36 -12.29
N VAL A 533 8.14 14.05 -13.25
CA VAL A 533 7.80 13.18 -14.39
C VAL A 533 7.43 11.77 -13.94
N THR A 534 8.17 11.21 -12.98
CA THR A 534 7.85 9.89 -12.40
C THR A 534 6.47 9.92 -11.73
N GLY A 535 6.16 10.96 -10.96
CA GLY A 535 4.87 11.16 -10.30
C GLY A 535 3.72 11.30 -11.29
N THR A 536 3.91 12.06 -12.38
CA THR A 536 2.91 12.18 -13.46
C THR A 536 2.63 10.83 -14.08
N ILE A 537 3.65 10.04 -14.46
CA ILE A 537 3.43 8.75 -15.12
C ILE A 537 2.72 7.76 -14.20
N LEU A 538 3.01 7.79 -12.89
CA LEU A 538 2.28 6.99 -11.90
C LEU A 538 0.81 7.43 -11.78
N ALA A 539 0.52 8.74 -11.87
CA ALA A 539 -0.84 9.24 -11.94
C ALA A 539 -1.55 8.76 -13.22
N VAL A 540 -0.87 8.74 -14.36
CA VAL A 540 -1.42 8.17 -15.62
C VAL A 540 -1.79 6.70 -15.47
N ALA A 541 -0.87 5.89 -14.93
CA ALA A 541 -1.12 4.49 -14.66
C ALA A 541 -2.34 4.29 -13.73
N ARG A 542 -2.52 5.19 -12.76
CA ARG A 542 -3.71 5.20 -11.90
C ARG A 542 -4.96 5.55 -12.68
N ILE A 543 -4.95 6.58 -13.54
CA ILE A 543 -6.12 6.99 -14.34
C ILE A 543 -6.65 5.81 -15.18
N ILE A 544 -5.74 5.08 -15.84
CA ILE A 544 -6.11 3.91 -16.65
C ILE A 544 -6.73 2.81 -15.79
N GLY A 545 -6.22 2.61 -14.58
CA GLY A 545 -6.66 1.55 -13.68
C GLY A 545 -7.94 1.83 -12.91
N GLU A 546 -8.40 3.09 -12.85
CA GLU A 546 -9.61 3.50 -12.14
C GLU A 546 -10.83 3.35 -13.05
N SER A 547 -11.87 2.70 -12.54
CA SER A 547 -13.08 2.36 -13.30
C SER A 547 -14.35 2.96 -12.68
N ALA A 548 -14.45 3.00 -11.35
CA ALA A 548 -15.64 3.48 -10.63
C ALA A 548 -16.06 4.93 -10.98
N PRO A 549 -15.18 5.95 -10.87
CA PRO A 549 -15.55 7.32 -11.22
C PRO A 549 -15.80 7.50 -12.72
N VAL A 550 -15.11 6.71 -13.55
CA VAL A 550 -15.24 6.78 -15.01
C VAL A 550 -16.58 6.22 -15.46
N TYR A 551 -16.98 5.06 -14.94
CA TYR A 551 -18.28 4.45 -15.19
C TYR A 551 -19.45 5.43 -14.98
N LEU A 552 -19.43 6.18 -13.88
CA LEU A 552 -20.49 7.14 -13.54
C LEU A 552 -20.49 8.44 -14.35
N THR A 553 -19.45 8.75 -15.12
CA THR A 553 -19.31 10.06 -15.79
C THR A 553 -19.07 9.98 -17.28
N LEU A 554 -18.54 8.85 -17.75
CA LEU A 554 -18.31 8.55 -19.16
C LEU A 554 -19.41 7.65 -19.74
N GLY A 555 -19.89 6.70 -18.94
CA GLY A 555 -20.83 5.65 -19.36
C GLY A 555 -20.13 4.32 -19.69
N THR A 556 -20.85 3.45 -20.41
CA THR A 556 -20.44 2.09 -20.76
C THR A 556 -20.52 1.80 -22.26
N ALA A 557 -20.93 2.76 -23.08
CA ALA A 557 -21.16 2.54 -24.50
C ALA A 557 -19.82 2.34 -25.24
N VAL A 558 -19.60 1.16 -25.80
CA VAL A 558 -18.43 0.91 -26.65
C VAL A 558 -18.67 1.49 -28.04
N ARG A 559 -18.11 2.67 -28.29
CA ARG A 559 -18.23 3.37 -29.57
C ARG A 559 -16.99 4.19 -29.86
N MET A 560 -16.67 4.37 -31.14
CA MET A 560 -15.60 5.28 -31.56
C MET A 560 -15.94 6.72 -31.13
N PRO A 561 -15.02 7.43 -30.45
CA PRO A 561 -15.26 8.78 -29.96
C PRO A 561 -15.10 9.83 -31.08
N SER A 562 -16.05 9.83 -32.03
CA SER A 562 -16.08 10.73 -33.18
C SER A 562 -16.22 12.22 -32.80
N GLU A 563 -16.93 12.52 -31.72
CA GLU A 563 -17.11 13.87 -31.18
C GLU A 563 -15.95 14.31 -30.25
N GLY A 564 -14.86 13.54 -30.21
CA GLY A 564 -13.70 13.85 -29.37
C GLY A 564 -14.05 13.87 -27.88
N PHE A 565 -13.75 14.97 -27.18
CA PHE A 565 -13.94 15.07 -25.73
C PHE A 565 -15.39 15.04 -25.27
N PHE A 566 -16.37 15.38 -26.11
CA PHE A 566 -17.78 15.36 -25.73
C PHE A 566 -18.47 14.02 -25.98
N SER A 567 -17.75 13.05 -26.56
CA SER A 567 -18.28 11.70 -26.76
C SER A 567 -18.40 10.94 -25.43
N SER A 568 -19.54 10.29 -25.18
CA SER A 568 -19.64 9.13 -24.28
C SER A 568 -18.85 7.96 -24.85
N GLY A 569 -18.35 7.08 -23.97
CA GLY A 569 -17.58 5.90 -24.37
C GLY A 569 -17.48 4.88 -23.23
N ALA A 570 -16.57 3.93 -23.40
CA ALA A 570 -16.09 3.03 -22.36
C ALA A 570 -14.56 3.03 -22.37
N THR A 571 -13.93 2.97 -21.20
CA THR A 571 -12.50 2.70 -21.08
C THR A 571 -12.22 1.21 -21.11
N LEU A 572 -10.95 0.85 -21.24
CA LEU A 572 -10.52 -0.55 -21.13
C LEU A 572 -11.00 -1.19 -19.81
N THR A 573 -10.92 -0.47 -18.70
CA THR A 573 -11.31 -1.00 -17.38
C THR A 573 -12.82 -1.07 -17.16
N THR A 574 -13.61 -0.12 -17.68
CA THR A 574 -15.07 -0.21 -17.60
C THR A 574 -15.60 -1.35 -18.48
N GLN A 575 -14.96 -1.61 -19.62
CA GLN A 575 -15.39 -2.72 -20.48
C GLN A 575 -15.06 -4.10 -19.89
N ILE A 576 -13.90 -4.25 -19.23
CA ILE A 576 -13.58 -5.49 -18.50
C ILE A 576 -14.67 -5.77 -17.46
N TYR A 577 -15.18 -4.74 -16.79
CA TYR A 577 -16.26 -4.87 -15.81
C TYR A 577 -17.55 -5.35 -16.46
N MET A 578 -18.00 -4.68 -17.53
CA MET A 578 -19.23 -5.03 -18.23
C MET A 578 -19.21 -6.47 -18.73
N MET A 579 -18.14 -6.86 -19.43
CA MET A 579 -18.00 -8.23 -19.96
C MET A 579 -17.91 -9.28 -18.85
N ALA A 580 -17.22 -8.97 -17.75
CA ALA A 580 -17.16 -9.88 -16.60
C ALA A 580 -18.51 -10.02 -15.89
N SER A 581 -19.38 -9.02 -15.97
CA SER A 581 -20.71 -9.04 -15.36
C SER A 581 -21.80 -9.66 -16.25
N GLU A 582 -21.66 -9.58 -17.58
CA GLU A 582 -22.67 -10.01 -18.55
C GLU A 582 -22.76 -11.53 -18.75
N GLY A 583 -21.79 -12.33 -18.27
CA GLY A 583 -21.99 -13.77 -18.12
C GLY A 583 -20.76 -14.66 -18.32
N ASN A 584 -20.97 -15.96 -18.10
CA ASN A 584 -19.96 -17.02 -18.11
C ASN A 584 -19.65 -17.58 -19.51
N ASP A 585 -20.07 -16.89 -20.58
CA ASP A 585 -19.81 -17.38 -21.92
C ASP A 585 -18.28 -17.43 -22.19
N PRO A 586 -17.73 -18.57 -22.63
CA PRO A 586 -16.29 -18.70 -22.85
C PRO A 586 -15.72 -17.68 -23.83
N HIS A 587 -16.50 -17.26 -24.84
CA HIS A 587 -16.06 -16.26 -25.82
C HIS A 587 -16.00 -14.86 -25.18
N THR A 588 -17.07 -14.43 -24.50
CA THR A 588 -17.09 -13.13 -23.80
C THR A 588 -15.99 -13.01 -22.74
N LEU A 589 -15.77 -14.07 -21.95
CA LEU A 589 -14.66 -14.12 -20.98
C LEU A 589 -13.29 -14.09 -21.66
N GLY A 590 -13.13 -14.75 -22.81
CA GLY A 590 -11.92 -14.69 -23.63
C GLY A 590 -11.58 -13.26 -24.04
N VAL A 591 -12.56 -12.53 -24.58
CA VAL A 591 -12.41 -11.12 -24.97
C VAL A 591 -12.15 -10.24 -23.74
N ALA A 592 -12.80 -10.48 -22.60
CA ALA A 592 -12.52 -9.75 -21.36
C ALA A 592 -11.06 -9.91 -20.91
N TYR A 593 -10.52 -11.14 -20.99
CA TYR A 593 -9.11 -11.42 -20.71
C TYR A 593 -8.16 -10.79 -21.75
N GLN A 594 -8.57 -10.70 -23.01
CA GLN A 594 -7.82 -9.98 -24.05
C GLN A 594 -7.74 -8.48 -23.75
N ILE A 595 -8.84 -7.85 -23.32
CA ILE A 595 -8.85 -6.44 -22.88
C ILE A 595 -7.99 -6.26 -21.61
N ALA A 596 -8.09 -7.19 -20.65
CA ALA A 596 -7.26 -7.19 -19.44
C ALA A 596 -5.76 -7.29 -19.77
N LEU A 597 -5.39 -8.12 -20.74
CA LEU A 597 -4.03 -8.27 -21.25
C LEU A 597 -3.52 -6.94 -21.82
N VAL A 598 -4.29 -6.32 -22.72
CA VAL A 598 -3.96 -5.01 -23.30
C VAL A 598 -3.77 -3.96 -22.20
N THR A 599 -4.65 -3.95 -21.20
CA THR A 599 -4.59 -3.00 -20.08
C THR A 599 -3.34 -3.20 -19.23
N ILE A 600 -2.99 -4.45 -18.88
CA ILE A 600 -1.77 -4.76 -18.14
C ILE A 600 -0.53 -4.35 -18.93
N PHE A 601 -0.45 -4.66 -20.23
CA PHE A 601 0.68 -4.25 -21.06
C PHE A 601 0.83 -2.73 -21.13
N LEU A 602 -0.29 -2.01 -21.24
CA LEU A 602 -0.29 -0.55 -21.26
C LEU A 602 0.24 0.03 -19.94
N VAL A 603 -0.27 -0.45 -18.80
CA VAL A 603 0.17 0.02 -17.47
C VAL A 603 1.62 -0.36 -17.18
N LEU A 604 2.03 -1.60 -17.48
CA LEU A 604 3.42 -2.04 -17.32
C LEU A 604 4.37 -1.27 -18.25
N GLY A 605 3.95 -0.99 -19.48
CA GLY A 605 4.67 -0.16 -20.44
C GLY A 605 4.91 1.25 -19.91
N LEU A 606 3.89 1.88 -19.33
CA LEU A 606 4.02 3.20 -18.68
C LEU A 606 4.96 3.15 -17.47
N ASN A 607 4.87 2.12 -16.63
CA ASN A 607 5.76 1.96 -15.49
C ASN A 607 7.23 1.76 -15.92
N PHE A 608 7.46 1.04 -17.01
CA PHE A 608 8.80 0.89 -17.59
C PHE A 608 9.30 2.21 -18.18
N LEU A 609 8.45 2.93 -18.91
CA LEU A 609 8.73 4.24 -19.47
C LEU A 609 9.12 5.24 -18.36
N SER A 610 8.41 5.22 -17.23
CA SER A 610 8.73 6.02 -16.05
C SER A 610 10.15 5.77 -15.54
N LYS A 611 10.53 4.50 -15.38
CA LYS A 611 11.89 4.13 -14.97
C LYS A 611 12.93 4.54 -16.01
N TYR A 612 12.64 4.35 -17.30
CA TYR A 612 13.55 4.70 -18.39
C TYR A 612 13.81 6.20 -18.46
N ILE A 613 12.76 7.02 -18.47
CA ILE A 613 12.84 8.49 -18.46
C ILE A 613 13.54 8.96 -17.18
N GLY A 614 13.21 8.38 -16.03
CA GLY A 614 13.85 8.72 -14.76
C GLY A 614 15.37 8.45 -14.71
N VAL A 615 15.86 7.47 -15.48
CA VAL A 615 17.31 7.25 -15.65
C VAL A 615 17.92 8.30 -16.59
N LYS A 616 17.23 8.65 -17.67
CA LYS A 616 17.71 9.63 -18.67
C LYS A 616 17.74 11.07 -18.13
N LEU A 617 16.80 11.42 -17.25
CA LEU A 617 16.72 12.73 -16.60
C LEU A 617 17.66 12.87 -15.38
N ASN A 618 18.41 11.83 -15.01
CA ASN A 618 19.34 11.91 -13.88
C ASN A 618 20.64 12.61 -14.32
N PRO A 619 20.95 13.83 -13.83
CA PRO A 619 22.08 14.62 -14.32
C PRO A 619 23.45 13.96 -14.08
N VAL A 620 23.54 12.96 -13.20
CA VAL A 620 24.79 12.29 -12.78
C VAL A 620 25.04 10.96 -13.54
N HIS A 621 24.11 10.50 -14.40
CA HIS A 621 24.30 9.21 -15.08
C HIS A 621 25.26 9.29 -16.29
N LYS A 622 26.47 8.75 -16.14
CA LYS A 622 27.34 8.40 -17.27
C LYS A 622 26.59 7.45 -18.22
N LYS A 623 26.38 7.87 -19.47
CA LYS A 623 25.73 7.07 -20.52
C LYS A 623 26.58 5.83 -20.83
N ILE A 624 26.14 4.65 -20.39
CA ILE A 624 26.68 3.37 -20.89
C ILE A 624 25.92 3.04 -22.19
N PRO A 625 26.60 2.83 -23.34
CA PRO A 625 25.94 2.58 -24.61
C PRO A 625 25.06 1.32 -24.59
N PHE A 626 23.89 1.39 -25.25
CA PHE A 626 22.92 0.28 -25.32
C PHE A 626 23.56 -1.02 -25.83
N LYS A 627 24.48 -0.95 -26.80
CA LYS A 627 25.24 -2.11 -27.29
C LYS A 627 25.98 -2.87 -26.18
N VAL A 628 26.52 -2.17 -25.18
CA VAL A 628 27.24 -2.80 -24.05
C VAL A 628 26.26 -3.48 -23.09
N LYS A 629 25.11 -2.84 -22.79
CA LYS A 629 24.05 -3.46 -21.99
C LYS A 629 23.42 -4.66 -22.69
N PHE A 630 23.19 -4.57 -24.00
CA PHE A 630 22.60 -5.63 -24.80
C PHE A 630 23.55 -6.82 -24.95
N LYS A 631 24.85 -6.58 -25.15
CA LYS A 631 25.88 -7.63 -25.17
C LYS A 631 26.02 -8.31 -23.80
N ALA A 632 25.92 -7.55 -22.70
CA ALA A 632 25.87 -8.10 -21.34
C ALA A 632 24.56 -8.84 -21.02
N PHE A 633 23.43 -8.44 -21.62
CA PHE A 633 22.14 -9.12 -21.48
C PHE A 633 22.15 -10.45 -22.24
N ILE A 634 22.63 -10.48 -23.48
CA ILE A 634 22.78 -11.70 -24.27
C ILE A 634 23.77 -12.68 -23.63
N SER A 635 24.84 -12.18 -22.99
CA SER A 635 25.81 -13.05 -22.31
C SER A 635 25.25 -13.77 -21.07
N ILE A 636 24.15 -13.27 -20.50
CA ILE A 636 23.41 -13.95 -19.42
C ILE A 636 22.66 -15.19 -19.94
N PHE A 637 22.18 -15.15 -21.19
CA PHE A 637 21.43 -16.25 -21.82
C PHE A 637 22.30 -17.26 -22.56
N THR A 638 23.63 -17.07 -22.60
CA THR A 638 24.53 -18.05 -23.23
C THR A 638 24.55 -19.36 -22.42
N ILE A 639 24.43 -20.50 -23.12
CA ILE A 639 24.41 -21.86 -22.55
C ILE A 639 25.55 -22.13 -21.55
N SER A 640 26.73 -21.53 -21.78
CA SER A 640 27.87 -21.57 -20.86
C SER A 640 27.59 -20.94 -19.50
N HIS A 641 26.91 -19.79 -19.47
CA HIS A 641 26.57 -19.08 -18.23
C HIS A 641 25.44 -19.78 -17.48
N ILE A 642 24.43 -20.29 -18.20
CA ILE A 642 23.33 -21.08 -17.63
C ILE A 642 23.87 -22.39 -17.01
N LYS A 643 24.77 -23.11 -17.68
CA LYS A 643 25.42 -24.32 -17.11
C LYS A 643 26.26 -23.97 -15.87
N LYS A 644 26.99 -22.85 -15.86
CA LYS A 644 27.76 -22.39 -14.69
C LYS A 644 26.85 -22.02 -13.52
N VAL A 645 25.77 -21.29 -13.78
CA VAL A 645 24.78 -20.91 -12.76
C VAL A 645 24.10 -22.16 -12.22
N ALA A 646 23.57 -23.05 -13.07
CA ALA A 646 22.94 -24.31 -12.67
C ALA A 646 23.88 -25.21 -11.84
N LYS A 647 25.17 -25.31 -12.21
CA LYS A 647 26.16 -26.08 -11.43
C LYS A 647 26.45 -25.45 -10.07
N LYS A 648 26.38 -24.11 -9.96
CA LYS A 648 26.53 -23.36 -8.70
C LYS A 648 25.28 -23.47 -7.81
N THR A 649 24.07 -23.31 -8.36
CA THR A 649 22.81 -23.50 -7.61
C THR A 649 22.65 -24.93 -7.12
N LYS A 650 23.01 -25.95 -7.93
CA LYS A 650 22.97 -27.36 -7.52
C LYS A 650 23.95 -27.67 -6.38
N LYS A 651 25.12 -27.00 -6.35
CA LYS A 651 26.11 -27.16 -5.25
C LYS A 651 25.64 -26.48 -3.96
N ASP A 652 25.04 -25.29 -4.07
CA ASP A 652 24.51 -24.55 -2.92
C ASP A 652 23.27 -25.22 -2.31
N THR A 653 22.34 -25.73 -3.13
CA THR A 653 21.15 -26.47 -2.66
C THR A 653 21.49 -27.81 -2.03
N VAL A 654 22.45 -28.57 -2.60
CA VAL A 654 22.94 -29.83 -2.01
C VAL A 654 23.67 -29.56 -0.69
N SER A 655 24.39 -28.45 -0.56
CA SER A 655 25.03 -28.07 0.72
C SER A 655 24.01 -27.70 1.79
N LEU A 656 22.95 -26.97 1.43
CA LEU A 656 21.86 -26.59 2.34
C LEU A 656 21.05 -27.80 2.77
N TYR A 657 20.74 -28.71 1.84
CA TYR A 657 20.02 -29.96 2.11
C TYR A 657 20.84 -30.91 3.01
N LYS A 658 22.14 -31.08 2.75
CA LYS A 658 23.05 -31.83 3.65
C LYS A 658 23.17 -31.18 5.03
N LYS A 659 23.20 -29.84 5.12
CA LYS A 659 23.24 -29.11 6.40
C LYS A 659 21.93 -29.30 7.18
N TRP A 660 20.79 -29.31 6.50
CA TRP A 660 19.46 -29.51 7.06
C TRP A 660 19.27 -30.96 7.55
N ILE A 661 19.66 -31.97 6.77
CA ILE A 661 19.65 -33.39 7.18
C ILE A 661 20.63 -33.66 8.34
N SER A 662 21.78 -32.98 8.38
CA SER A 662 22.73 -33.13 9.49
C SER A 662 22.18 -32.67 10.85
N TYR A 663 21.12 -31.87 10.86
CA TYR A 663 20.43 -31.45 12.09
C TYR A 663 19.48 -32.51 12.65
N PHE A 664 19.07 -33.50 11.85
CA PHE A 664 18.18 -34.60 12.27
C PHE A 664 18.94 -35.91 12.58
N ASN A 665 20.28 -35.90 12.58
CA ASN A 665 21.07 -37.10 12.79
C ASN A 665 21.09 -37.55 14.27
N ILE A 666 20.35 -38.62 14.57
CA ILE A 666 20.17 -39.27 15.89
C ILE A 666 21.50 -39.64 16.57
N HIS A 667 22.53 -39.97 15.79
CA HIS A 667 23.83 -40.37 16.34
C HIS A 667 24.54 -39.21 17.02
N ARG A 668 24.45 -38.00 16.44
CA ARG A 668 24.94 -36.76 17.06
C ARG A 668 24.15 -36.42 18.32
N TRP A 669 22.85 -36.67 18.33
CA TRP A 669 22.01 -36.43 19.50
C TRP A 669 22.41 -37.33 20.69
N LYS A 670 22.70 -38.61 20.43
CA LYS A 670 23.27 -39.53 21.43
C LYS A 670 24.66 -39.11 21.92
N THR A 671 25.55 -38.62 21.04
CA THR A 671 26.86 -38.10 21.45
C THR A 671 26.73 -36.82 22.27
N TYR A 672 25.83 -35.91 21.90
CA TYR A 672 25.51 -34.72 22.69
C TYR A 672 24.94 -35.07 24.07
N TYR A 673 24.07 -36.08 24.16
CA TYR A 673 23.54 -36.55 25.43
C TYR A 673 24.61 -37.21 26.31
N LYS A 674 25.47 -38.05 25.73
CA LYS A 674 26.59 -38.70 26.43
C LYS A 674 27.62 -37.67 26.92
N ASN A 675 27.96 -36.69 26.09
CA ASN A 675 28.85 -35.58 26.44
C ASN A 675 28.23 -34.65 27.49
N SER A 676 26.91 -34.43 27.45
CA SER A 676 26.18 -33.70 28.50
C SER A 676 26.25 -34.41 29.85
N LYS A 677 26.12 -35.75 29.86
CA LYS A 677 26.21 -36.56 31.08
C LYS A 677 27.62 -36.55 31.68
N VAL A 678 28.67 -36.64 30.84
CA VAL A 678 30.08 -36.51 31.27
C VAL A 678 30.36 -35.11 31.80
N ARG A 679 29.92 -34.07 31.09
CA ARG A 679 30.05 -32.67 31.49
C ARG A 679 29.37 -32.38 32.82
N ASN A 680 28.17 -32.93 33.06
CA ASN A 680 27.49 -32.79 34.35
C ASN A 680 28.23 -33.51 35.49
N LYS A 681 28.91 -34.63 35.20
CA LYS A 681 29.76 -35.33 36.19
C LYS A 681 30.98 -34.48 36.55
N VAL A 682 31.66 -33.91 35.55
CA VAL A 682 32.80 -32.99 35.71
C VAL A 682 32.41 -31.73 36.49
N ILE A 683 31.26 -31.12 36.17
CA ILE A 683 30.72 -29.97 36.92
C ILE A 683 30.43 -30.33 38.38
N LYS A 684 29.99 -31.57 38.66
CA LYS A 684 29.75 -32.05 40.02
C LYS A 684 31.07 -32.22 40.79
N THR A 685 32.12 -32.70 40.13
CA THR A 685 33.48 -32.81 40.70
C THR A 685 34.07 -31.43 40.98
N ILE A 686 33.96 -30.49 40.04
CA ILE A 686 34.42 -29.10 40.21
C ILE A 686 33.69 -28.42 41.37
N LYS A 687 32.39 -28.65 41.53
CA LYS A 687 31.61 -28.14 42.68
C LYS A 687 32.06 -28.75 44.01
N LEU A 688 32.47 -30.01 44.03
CA LEU A 688 33.00 -30.68 45.23
C LEU A 688 34.40 -30.17 45.60
N GLU A 689 35.27 -29.97 44.61
CA GLU A 689 36.60 -29.35 44.80
C GLU A 689 36.49 -27.90 45.29
N ALA A 690 35.60 -27.10 44.69
CA ALA A 690 35.35 -25.73 45.12
C ALA A 690 34.85 -25.65 46.57
N LYS A 691 33.99 -26.58 47.00
CA LYS A 691 33.47 -26.65 48.37
C LYS A 691 34.54 -27.09 49.38
N ASN A 692 35.50 -27.93 48.97
CA ASN A 692 36.61 -28.33 49.82
C ASN A 692 37.68 -27.24 49.94
N ASN A 693 37.93 -26.45 48.89
CA ASN A 693 38.84 -25.32 48.95
C ASN A 693 38.26 -24.16 49.77
N SER A 694 36.96 -23.87 49.68
CA SER A 694 36.35 -22.84 50.55
C SER A 694 36.43 -23.20 52.03
N ASN A 695 36.33 -24.48 52.40
CA ASN A 695 36.49 -24.93 53.80
C ASN A 695 37.94 -24.88 54.30
N LYS A 696 38.95 -24.99 53.42
CA LYS A 696 40.36 -24.81 53.78
C LYS A 696 40.69 -23.34 54.02
N ASP A 697 40.17 -22.44 53.18
CA ASP A 697 40.37 -20.99 53.32
C ASP A 697 39.65 -20.43 54.56
N VAL A 698 38.45 -20.92 54.87
CA VAL A 698 37.72 -20.53 56.10
C VAL A 698 38.42 -21.02 57.37
N LYS A 699 39.02 -22.22 57.37
CA LYS A 699 39.82 -22.71 58.52
C LYS A 699 41.14 -21.96 58.69
N LYS A 700 41.73 -21.47 57.60
CA LYS A 700 42.97 -20.67 57.64
C LYS A 700 42.70 -19.26 58.19
N ILE A 701 41.60 -18.64 57.76
CA ILE A 701 41.13 -17.33 58.25
C ILE A 701 40.63 -17.40 59.71
N ALA A 702 40.14 -18.54 60.17
CA ALA A 702 39.76 -18.73 61.58
C ALA A 702 40.98 -18.85 62.50
N LYS A 703 42.07 -19.49 62.06
CA LYS A 703 43.33 -19.59 62.82
C LYS A 703 44.09 -18.27 62.92
N GLU A 704 44.10 -17.47 61.85
CA GLU A 704 44.73 -16.13 61.82
C GLU A 704 43.96 -15.07 62.64
N LYS A 705 42.81 -15.42 63.25
CA LYS A 705 42.05 -14.55 64.16
C LYS A 705 42.15 -14.95 65.63
N GLU A 706 42.74 -16.11 65.92
CA GLU A 706 42.97 -16.61 67.30
C GLU A 706 44.43 -16.46 67.76
N GLU A 707 45.36 -16.15 66.85
CA GLU A 707 46.70 -15.59 67.13
C GLU A 707 46.66 -14.06 67.05
#